data_AF-A0A3D1KGH1-F1
#
_entry.id   AF-A0A3D1KGH1-F1
#
_cell.length_a   1.000
_cell.length_b   1.000
_cell.length_c   1.000
_cell.angle_alpha   90.00
_cell.angle_beta   90.00
_cell.angle_gamma   90.00
#
_symmetry.space_group_name_H-M   'P 1'
#
loop_
_entity.id
_entity.type
_entity.pdbx_description
1 polymer ?
#
loop_
_entity_poly.entity_id
_entity_poly.type
_entity_poly.pdbx_seq_one_letter_code
_entity_poly.pdbx_strand_id
1 'polypeptide(L)'
;MTMPKHTDSPRQEAPTERLQATDYFDTLYTLSSLPATPESYLSLYSLLQNICESKSPQAVFSNLFSRLSYVCRHSGLTPAETQSMQSLRRKCHHLSETAIDSIMFLSDIRQMAEFVGKVFRCGIPERLRNLFPTKIGQEKVFSRKAFYPYLRVEVKKWDKQFIYAEKDEATNDAQIKIDYRKGGFDGDLEYIGELLKAEMPLNLLKTTVTKDDIYLPETIVVHPDYLIEVSSLAACFKEYGHSPINYILNRLQTHRNTSYTLLGQVSGLFLDNLINHQPGKEPAYADSIRKAFGEMPLPFALVNLNEHFRFHEEARRQFDNLQKLVHDRLEQDYGFQLTKTLIEPSFICEALGLSGRMDLLQSDYSKLVEQKSGKMDEFRHTHREAHFVQMMLYQAILEYGIGVSPSRTDTYLLYSKYTDGLMHEQTYKKLLREAIALRNRIVSQEMVCAQGNIGKLLTGLTPEQLCTESVGKLWAQYQRPELEKLLRPFQRPQTEREKILQSYFFRFYTFLCRENMMSKTTVPGNAGRAFSDLWNLPEQLRHELGGMYCNLRVESISGTDANPTDVTYISLTNEQKDDMCLSDFRTGDAVLLYRHDKEKPDVRHQFLMRGNISELKENGIVVKLRHPQCNKSIFGSKDARYAVEHDLVESSANRLFSFLYMFLTGSEDRQDLLLNRRRPYHTEEKALKGNYGALNDLIKKERSSRDLFFVIGPPGSGKTSRALRHMVEEELRNDTQHLLIMAYTNQAVDEICGMLDRICEDEPDLLTDYLRIGSMLTADKRYHQRFLDERCTHIRNAAELR
;
A
#
# COMPACT_ATOMS: atom_id res chain seq x y z
N MET A 1 -54.93 -16.28 -3.14
CA MET A 1 -54.01 -17.39 -2.85
C MET A 1 -53.19 -17.02 -1.63
N THR A 2 -53.42 -17.72 -0.54
CA THR A 2 -52.80 -17.58 0.77
C THR A 2 -51.31 -17.96 0.71
N MET A 3 -50.43 -17.08 1.21
CA MET A 3 -49.02 -17.41 1.43
C MET A 3 -48.88 -18.37 2.63
N PRO A 4 -48.00 -19.39 2.56
CA PRO A 4 -47.79 -20.30 3.68
C PRO A 4 -46.88 -19.67 4.74
N LYS A 5 -47.28 -19.84 6.01
CA LYS A 5 -46.46 -19.57 7.19
C LYS A 5 -45.30 -20.57 7.22
N HIS A 6 -44.07 -20.07 7.23
CA HIS A 6 -42.91 -20.88 7.62
C HIS A 6 -42.99 -21.16 9.12
N THR A 7 -43.19 -22.43 9.46
CA THR A 7 -43.03 -22.97 10.82
C THR A 7 -41.55 -23.24 11.07
N ASP A 8 -41.01 -22.66 12.14
CA ASP A 8 -39.67 -22.96 12.67
C ASP A 8 -39.56 -24.42 13.11
N SER A 9 -38.78 -25.20 12.37
CA SER A 9 -38.24 -26.49 12.82
C SER A 9 -36.84 -26.29 13.43
N PRO A 10 -36.48 -26.96 14.54
CA PRO A 10 -35.13 -26.85 15.10
C PRO A 10 -34.12 -27.39 14.08
N ARG A 11 -33.20 -26.55 13.64
CA ARG A 11 -32.07 -26.98 12.80
C ARG A 11 -31.27 -28.04 13.59
N GLN A 12 -31.30 -29.29 13.12
CA GLN A 12 -30.32 -30.29 13.52
C GLN A 12 -28.93 -29.73 13.19
N GLU A 13 -28.09 -29.59 14.22
CA GLU A 13 -26.70 -29.15 14.09
C GLU A 13 -25.95 -30.07 13.13
N ALA A 14 -25.24 -29.48 12.15
CA ALA A 14 -24.45 -30.25 11.20
C ALA A 14 -23.31 -30.97 11.95
N PRO A 15 -23.07 -32.29 11.72
CA PRO A 15 -22.07 -33.07 12.45
C PRO A 15 -20.65 -32.50 12.42
N THR A 16 -20.33 -31.66 11.43
CA THR A 16 -19.05 -30.96 11.26
C THR A 16 -18.82 -29.85 12.30
N GLU A 17 -19.87 -29.12 12.73
CA GLU A 17 -19.71 -28.02 13.69
C GLU A 17 -19.46 -28.52 15.12
N ARG A 18 -20.02 -29.67 15.48
CA ARG A 18 -19.76 -30.31 16.78
C ARG A 18 -18.31 -30.78 16.90
N LEU A 19 -17.76 -31.36 15.83
CA LEU A 19 -16.37 -31.81 15.81
C LEU A 19 -15.41 -30.63 16.02
N GLN A 20 -15.64 -29.51 15.32
CA GLN A 20 -14.84 -28.28 15.48
C GLN A 20 -14.90 -27.74 16.91
N ALA A 21 -16.09 -27.71 17.52
CA ALA A 21 -16.24 -27.25 18.90
C ALA A 21 -15.45 -28.14 19.88
N THR A 22 -15.44 -29.46 19.66
CA THR A 22 -14.64 -30.41 20.45
C THR A 22 -13.15 -30.10 20.34
N ASP A 23 -12.63 -29.92 19.13
CA ASP A 23 -11.21 -29.57 18.90
C ASP A 23 -10.81 -28.26 19.62
N TYR A 24 -11.69 -27.25 19.62
CA TYR A 24 -11.45 -25.99 20.33
C TYR A 24 -11.45 -26.17 21.84
N PHE A 25 -12.33 -26.99 22.40
CA PHE A 25 -12.30 -27.31 23.83
C PHE A 25 -11.08 -28.16 24.22
N ASP A 26 -10.63 -29.09 23.38
CA ASP A 26 -9.38 -29.82 23.57
C ASP A 26 -8.17 -28.87 23.61
N THR A 27 -8.15 -27.89 22.72
CA THR A 27 -7.12 -26.84 22.69
C THR A 27 -7.14 -26.04 23.99
N LEU A 28 -8.30 -25.56 24.44
CA LEU A 28 -8.43 -24.83 25.70
C LEU A 28 -8.03 -25.65 26.93
N TYR A 29 -8.34 -26.95 26.93
CA TYR A 29 -7.94 -27.86 28.01
C TYR A 29 -6.43 -28.01 28.05
N THR A 30 -5.78 -28.20 26.90
CA THR A 30 -4.31 -28.23 26.81
C THR A 30 -3.70 -26.92 27.33
N LEU A 31 -4.20 -25.77 26.88
CA LEU A 31 -3.72 -24.45 27.33
C LEU A 31 -3.86 -24.24 28.83
N SER A 32 -4.94 -24.75 29.45
CA SER A 32 -5.15 -24.61 30.90
C SER A 32 -4.12 -25.33 31.77
N SER A 33 -3.36 -26.27 31.19
CA SER A 33 -2.27 -26.98 31.85
C SER A 33 -0.90 -26.34 31.66
N LEU A 34 -0.78 -25.35 30.76
CA LEU A 34 0.46 -24.64 30.48
C LEU A 34 0.66 -23.48 31.47
N PRO A 35 1.93 -23.06 31.70
CA PRO A 35 2.20 -21.85 32.46
C PRO A 35 1.55 -20.63 31.79
N ALA A 36 1.06 -19.69 32.59
CA ALA A 36 0.50 -18.45 32.07
C ALA A 36 1.63 -17.58 31.50
N THR A 37 1.84 -17.65 30.19
CA THR A 37 2.89 -16.93 29.46
C THR A 37 2.31 -16.12 28.30
N PRO A 38 3.05 -15.15 27.74
CA PRO A 38 2.66 -14.48 26.50
C PRO A 38 2.30 -15.45 25.36
N GLU A 39 3.04 -16.55 25.20
CA GLU A 39 2.80 -17.58 24.17
C GLU A 39 1.46 -18.30 24.36
N SER A 40 1.10 -18.59 25.62
CA SER A 40 -0.17 -19.22 25.95
C SER A 40 -1.37 -18.29 25.65
N TYR A 41 -1.21 -16.97 25.88
CA TYR A 41 -2.21 -15.97 25.48
C TYR A 41 -2.26 -15.75 23.97
N LEU A 42 -1.13 -15.90 23.27
CA LEU A 42 -1.09 -15.83 21.82
C LEU A 42 -1.87 -16.98 21.20
N SER A 43 -1.76 -18.18 21.77
CA SER A 43 -2.58 -19.33 21.38
C SER A 43 -4.07 -19.06 21.59
N LEU A 44 -4.47 -18.37 22.67
CA LEU A 44 -5.86 -17.92 22.86
C LEU A 44 -6.29 -16.90 21.79
N TYR A 45 -5.42 -15.96 21.43
CA TYR A 45 -5.70 -14.98 20.38
C TYR A 45 -5.90 -15.64 19.02
N SER A 46 -5.00 -16.54 18.63
CA SER A 46 -5.09 -17.30 17.37
C SER A 46 -6.37 -18.15 17.33
N LEU A 47 -6.74 -18.79 18.44
CA LEU A 47 -8.00 -19.51 18.56
C LEU A 47 -9.22 -18.58 18.37
N LEU A 48 -9.23 -17.43 19.03
CA LEU A 48 -10.28 -16.41 18.91
C LEU A 48 -10.44 -15.91 17.47
N GLN A 49 -9.31 -15.63 16.83
CA GLN A 49 -9.28 -15.20 15.44
C GLN A 49 -9.84 -16.28 14.51
N ASN A 50 -9.37 -17.53 14.61
CA ASN A 50 -9.83 -18.64 13.79
C ASN A 50 -11.34 -18.90 13.92
N ILE A 51 -11.88 -18.81 15.15
CA ILE A 51 -13.33 -18.96 15.38
C ILE A 51 -14.09 -17.81 14.71
N CYS A 52 -13.62 -16.57 14.88
CA CYS A 52 -14.27 -15.42 14.28
C CYS A 52 -14.27 -15.49 12.74
N GLU A 53 -13.17 -15.95 12.14
CA GLU A 53 -13.03 -16.15 10.70
C GLU A 53 -13.95 -17.23 10.16
N SER A 54 -13.96 -18.41 10.79
CA SER A 54 -14.81 -19.53 10.39
C SER A 54 -16.30 -19.20 10.47
N LYS A 55 -16.72 -18.33 11.40
CA LYS A 55 -18.13 -17.95 11.61
C LYS A 55 -18.55 -16.69 10.85
N SER A 56 -17.64 -16.04 10.13
CA SER A 56 -17.96 -14.88 9.31
C SER A 56 -17.28 -14.87 7.92
N PRO A 57 -17.23 -16.00 7.19
CA PRO A 57 -16.38 -16.16 6.01
C PRO A 57 -16.77 -15.28 4.81
N GLN A 58 -18.02 -14.81 4.75
CA GLN A 58 -18.53 -13.95 3.67
C GLN A 58 -18.59 -12.47 4.04
N ALA A 59 -18.41 -12.14 5.32
CA ALA A 59 -18.50 -10.76 5.79
C ALA A 59 -17.12 -10.11 5.82
N VAL A 60 -17.04 -8.88 5.32
CA VAL A 60 -15.80 -8.11 5.23
C VAL A 60 -15.71 -7.18 6.42
N PHE A 61 -14.69 -7.35 7.23
CA PHE A 61 -14.33 -6.48 8.35
C PHE A 61 -12.92 -5.95 8.13
N SER A 62 -12.62 -4.77 8.68
CA SER A 62 -11.28 -4.16 8.59
C SER A 62 -10.28 -4.71 9.62
N ASN A 63 -10.78 -5.25 10.74
CA ASN A 63 -9.98 -5.73 11.85
C ASN A 63 -10.76 -6.74 12.72
N LEU A 64 -10.05 -7.40 13.65
CA LEU A 64 -10.64 -8.39 14.56
C LEU A 64 -11.62 -7.78 15.55
N PHE A 65 -11.45 -6.52 15.94
CA PHE A 65 -12.39 -5.82 16.84
C PHE A 65 -13.82 -5.83 16.25
N SER A 66 -13.97 -5.37 15.01
CA SER A 66 -15.27 -5.34 14.33
C SER A 66 -15.84 -6.73 14.04
N ARG A 67 -14.96 -7.68 13.68
CA ARG A 67 -15.38 -9.07 13.43
C ARG A 67 -15.87 -9.77 14.69
N LEU A 68 -15.17 -9.61 15.80
CA LEU A 68 -15.54 -10.19 17.08
C LEU A 68 -16.89 -9.64 17.55
N SER A 69 -17.10 -8.33 17.46
CA SER A 69 -18.40 -7.69 17.73
C SER A 69 -19.53 -8.29 16.90
N TYR A 70 -19.32 -8.52 15.61
CA TYR A 70 -20.29 -9.17 14.73
C TYR A 70 -20.60 -10.59 15.19
N VAL A 71 -19.58 -11.43 15.39
CA VAL A 71 -19.74 -12.84 15.76
C VAL A 71 -20.44 -12.98 17.12
N CYS A 72 -20.06 -12.16 18.10
CA CYS A 72 -20.70 -12.11 19.41
C CYS A 72 -22.20 -11.83 19.28
N ARG A 73 -22.57 -10.80 18.50
CA ARG A 73 -23.98 -10.42 18.30
C ARG A 73 -24.77 -11.53 17.60
N HIS A 74 -24.23 -12.11 16.53
CA HIS A 74 -24.91 -13.16 15.76
C HIS A 74 -25.02 -14.48 16.52
N SER A 75 -24.17 -14.68 17.53
CA SER A 75 -24.18 -15.85 18.41
C SER A 75 -24.98 -15.63 19.70
N GLY A 76 -25.61 -14.46 19.88
CA GLY A 76 -26.46 -14.17 21.05
C GLY A 76 -25.69 -13.90 22.34
N LEU A 77 -24.45 -13.44 22.26
CA LEU A 77 -23.71 -12.97 23.44
C LEU A 77 -24.31 -11.66 23.96
N THR A 78 -24.31 -11.51 25.28
CA THR A 78 -24.69 -10.27 25.96
C THR A 78 -23.62 -9.19 25.76
N PRO A 79 -23.94 -7.90 25.98
CA PRO A 79 -22.94 -6.83 25.94
C PRO A 79 -21.76 -7.06 26.90
N ALA A 80 -22.02 -7.59 28.10
CA ALA A 80 -20.98 -7.89 29.08
C ALA A 80 -20.03 -8.99 28.60
N GLU A 81 -20.56 -10.06 28.01
CA GLU A 81 -19.74 -11.14 27.45
C GLU A 81 -18.95 -10.68 26.23
N THR A 82 -19.55 -9.84 25.37
CA THR A 82 -18.87 -9.22 24.23
C THR A 82 -17.69 -8.37 24.71
N GLN A 83 -17.91 -7.54 25.72
CA GLN A 83 -16.86 -6.73 26.34
C GLN A 83 -15.75 -7.59 26.94
N SER A 84 -16.10 -8.70 27.59
CA SER A 84 -15.14 -9.68 28.12
C SER A 84 -14.21 -10.21 27.02
N MET A 85 -14.79 -10.62 25.88
CA MET A 85 -14.01 -11.10 24.74
C MET A 85 -13.14 -10.01 24.11
N GLN A 86 -13.63 -8.76 24.04
CA GLN A 86 -12.82 -7.63 23.57
C GLN A 86 -11.68 -7.30 24.53
N SER A 87 -11.90 -7.47 25.83
CA SER A 87 -10.87 -7.33 26.85
C SER A 87 -9.79 -8.41 26.73
N LEU A 88 -10.18 -9.67 26.52
CA LEU A 88 -9.25 -10.75 26.20
C LEU A 88 -8.41 -10.42 24.95
N ARG A 89 -9.05 -10.00 23.85
CA ARG A 89 -8.35 -9.57 22.63
C ARG A 89 -7.33 -8.47 22.91
N ARG A 90 -7.68 -7.44 23.69
CA ARG A 90 -6.77 -6.33 24.05
C ARG A 90 -5.63 -6.76 24.94
N LYS A 91 -5.87 -7.63 25.93
CA LYS A 91 -4.83 -8.23 26.78
C LYS A 91 -3.76 -8.87 25.92
N CYS A 92 -4.14 -9.66 24.91
CA CYS A 92 -3.19 -10.29 23.99
C CYS A 92 -2.23 -9.31 23.27
N HIS A 93 -2.61 -8.04 23.09
CA HIS A 93 -1.72 -6.99 22.53
C HIS A 93 -0.77 -6.38 23.57
N HIS A 94 -1.19 -6.32 24.83
CA HIS A 94 -0.53 -5.52 25.88
C HIS A 94 0.13 -6.38 26.96
N LEU A 95 0.29 -7.68 26.73
CA LEU A 95 1.05 -8.54 27.63
C LEU A 95 2.51 -8.05 27.69
N SER A 96 2.92 -7.61 28.86
CA SER A 96 4.32 -7.40 29.24
C SER A 96 4.86 -8.64 29.95
N GLU A 97 6.18 -8.80 30.02
CA GLU A 97 6.87 -9.89 30.75
C GLU A 97 6.63 -9.92 32.28
N THR A 98 5.74 -9.06 32.79
CA THR A 98 5.25 -9.16 34.17
C THR A 98 4.55 -10.50 34.40
N ALA A 99 4.79 -11.11 35.57
CA ALA A 99 4.16 -12.37 35.96
C ALA A 99 2.63 -12.32 35.77
N ILE A 100 2.16 -13.07 34.79
CA ILE A 100 0.75 -13.23 34.50
C ILE A 100 0.17 -14.13 35.60
N ASP A 101 -0.88 -13.66 36.26
CA ASP A 101 -1.56 -14.44 37.30
C ASP A 101 -2.29 -15.64 36.66
N SER A 102 -1.91 -16.86 37.05
CA SER A 102 -2.52 -18.11 36.59
C SER A 102 -4.04 -18.17 36.81
N ILE A 103 -4.56 -17.53 37.87
CA ILE A 103 -6.00 -17.45 38.13
C ILE A 103 -6.68 -16.54 37.09
N MET A 104 -6.03 -15.44 36.70
CA MET A 104 -6.52 -14.56 35.62
C MET A 104 -6.52 -15.30 34.29
N PHE A 105 -5.47 -16.06 34.01
CA PHE A 105 -5.38 -16.87 32.78
C PHE A 105 -6.49 -17.92 32.72
N LEU A 106 -6.75 -18.67 33.80
CA LEU A 106 -7.87 -19.62 33.84
C LEU A 106 -9.24 -18.94 33.74
N SER A 107 -9.38 -17.71 34.24
CA SER A 107 -10.58 -16.88 34.05
C SER A 107 -10.75 -16.47 32.58
N ASP A 108 -9.67 -16.21 31.86
CA ASP A 108 -9.69 -15.90 30.43
C ASP A 108 -9.99 -17.15 29.59
N ILE A 109 -9.45 -18.32 29.96
CA ILE A 109 -9.82 -19.63 29.37
C ILE A 109 -11.31 -19.92 29.57
N ARG A 110 -11.84 -19.64 30.77
CA ARG A 110 -13.28 -19.78 31.04
C ARG A 110 -14.11 -18.94 30.08
N GLN A 111 -13.79 -17.65 29.92
CA GLN A 111 -14.50 -16.75 29.01
C GLN A 111 -14.45 -17.29 27.57
N MET A 112 -13.29 -17.77 27.14
CA MET A 112 -13.11 -18.34 25.81
C MET A 112 -13.93 -19.64 25.62
N ALA A 113 -14.01 -20.49 26.64
CA ALA A 113 -14.85 -21.69 26.61
C ALA A 113 -16.35 -21.35 26.56
N GLU A 114 -16.79 -20.34 27.32
CA GLU A 114 -18.17 -19.82 27.28
C GLU A 114 -18.49 -19.23 25.89
N PHE A 115 -17.55 -18.51 25.27
CA PHE A 115 -17.66 -18.03 23.90
C PHE A 115 -17.81 -19.18 22.88
N VAL A 116 -16.93 -20.19 22.92
CA VAL A 116 -17.03 -21.38 22.06
C VAL A 116 -18.40 -22.05 22.24
N GLY A 117 -18.83 -22.26 23.48
CA GLY A 117 -20.12 -22.88 23.79
C GLY A 117 -21.30 -22.14 23.18
N LYS A 118 -21.30 -20.80 23.19
CA LYS A 118 -22.37 -20.00 22.57
C LYS A 118 -22.31 -19.97 21.05
N VAL A 119 -21.12 -19.77 20.49
CA VAL A 119 -20.90 -19.69 19.03
C VAL A 119 -21.25 -21.00 18.33
N PHE A 120 -20.94 -22.14 18.97
CA PHE A 120 -21.22 -23.48 18.45
C PHE A 120 -22.48 -24.12 19.06
N ARG A 121 -23.20 -23.40 19.93
CA ARG A 121 -24.43 -23.82 20.61
C ARG A 121 -24.30 -25.16 21.36
N CYS A 122 -23.14 -25.42 21.95
CA CYS A 122 -22.82 -26.66 22.65
C CYS A 122 -22.45 -26.42 24.12
N GLY A 123 -22.63 -27.44 24.95
CA GLY A 123 -22.21 -27.39 26.36
C GLY A 123 -20.69 -27.46 26.52
N ILE A 124 -20.15 -26.69 27.47
CA ILE A 124 -18.73 -26.79 27.85
C ILE A 124 -18.46 -28.17 28.49
N PRO A 125 -17.43 -28.93 28.07
CA PRO A 125 -17.07 -30.21 28.67
C PRO A 125 -16.78 -30.12 30.17
N GLU A 126 -17.16 -31.16 30.92
CA GLU A 126 -17.01 -31.21 32.39
C GLU A 126 -15.55 -31.04 32.84
N ARG A 127 -14.61 -31.65 32.11
CA ARG A 127 -13.17 -31.52 32.36
C ARG A 127 -12.67 -30.07 32.39
N LEU A 128 -13.27 -29.17 31.60
CA LEU A 128 -12.92 -27.74 31.59
C LEU A 128 -13.63 -27.00 32.72
N ARG A 129 -14.91 -27.30 32.96
CA ARG A 129 -15.69 -26.67 34.04
C ARG A 129 -15.03 -26.83 35.41
N ASN A 130 -14.43 -27.99 35.65
CA ASN A 130 -13.75 -28.32 36.90
C ASN A 130 -12.46 -27.49 37.13
N LEU A 131 -11.92 -26.84 36.08
CA LEU A 131 -10.70 -26.02 36.16
C LEU A 131 -11.00 -24.53 36.36
N PHE A 132 -12.26 -24.10 36.19
CA PHE A 132 -12.59 -22.69 36.20
C PHE A 132 -12.59 -22.09 37.62
N PRO A 133 -11.94 -20.93 37.83
CA PRO A 133 -11.87 -20.32 39.15
C PRO A 133 -13.25 -19.85 39.62
N THR A 134 -13.51 -20.01 40.91
CA THR A 134 -14.78 -19.59 41.56
C THR A 134 -14.88 -18.07 41.69
N LYS A 135 -13.75 -17.37 41.76
CA LYS A 135 -13.66 -15.90 41.72
C LYS A 135 -13.17 -15.48 40.33
N ILE A 136 -14.01 -14.73 39.61
CA ILE A 136 -13.63 -14.07 38.37
C ILE A 136 -12.78 -12.86 38.77
N GLY A 137 -11.59 -12.75 38.19
CA GLY A 137 -10.78 -11.54 38.31
C GLY A 137 -11.50 -10.35 37.72
N GLN A 138 -11.75 -9.33 38.52
CA GLN A 138 -12.24 -8.06 37.98
C GLN A 138 -11.07 -7.33 37.34
N GLU A 139 -11.16 -7.08 36.03
CA GLU A 139 -10.23 -6.18 35.36
C GLU A 139 -10.28 -4.78 35.99
N LYS A 140 -9.14 -4.08 36.00
CA LYS A 140 -9.10 -2.66 36.34
C LYS A 140 -9.92 -1.89 35.31
N VAL A 141 -11.12 -1.51 35.68
CA VAL A 141 -11.97 -0.62 34.89
C VAL A 141 -11.36 0.79 34.98
N PHE A 142 -11.02 1.36 33.83
CA PHE A 142 -10.55 2.75 33.78
C PHE A 142 -11.73 3.72 33.93
N SER A 143 -11.51 4.78 34.71
CA SER A 143 -12.44 5.88 34.81
C SER A 143 -12.52 6.64 33.49
N ARG A 144 -13.70 7.20 33.23
CA ARG A 144 -13.99 8.01 32.05
C ARG A 144 -13.07 9.24 31.97
N LYS A 145 -12.56 9.55 30.77
CA LYS A 145 -11.77 10.76 30.51
C LYS A 145 -12.66 11.90 30.00
N ALA A 146 -12.35 13.14 30.37
CA ALA A 146 -13.01 14.33 29.83
C ALA A 146 -12.58 14.63 28.38
N PHE A 147 -11.42 14.13 27.96
CA PHE A 147 -10.85 14.34 26.64
C PHE A 147 -10.10 13.10 26.14
N TYR A 148 -10.25 12.81 24.86
CA TYR A 148 -9.57 11.73 24.15
C TYR A 148 -8.83 12.31 22.93
N PRO A 149 -7.49 12.34 22.91
CA PRO A 149 -6.73 12.73 21.72
C PRO A 149 -7.05 11.85 20.51
N TYR A 150 -7.27 10.57 20.77
CA TYR A 150 -7.61 9.52 19.81
C TYR A 150 -8.53 8.51 20.51
N LEU A 151 -9.58 8.07 19.81
CA LEU A 151 -10.48 7.01 20.27
C LEU A 151 -11.01 6.23 19.07
N ARG A 152 -10.74 4.92 19.02
CA ARG A 152 -11.29 4.01 18.02
C ARG A 152 -12.63 3.44 18.48
N VAL A 153 -13.60 3.43 17.57
CA VAL A 153 -14.98 2.99 17.85
C VAL A 153 -15.56 2.20 16.68
N GLU A 154 -16.60 1.41 16.94
CA GLU A 154 -17.38 0.71 15.90
C GLU A 154 -18.83 1.17 15.93
N VAL A 155 -19.35 1.54 14.76
CA VAL A 155 -20.72 2.01 14.58
C VAL A 155 -21.71 0.87 14.83
N LYS A 156 -22.70 1.10 15.69
CA LYS A 156 -23.82 0.15 15.88
C LYS A 156 -25.07 0.62 15.14
N LYS A 157 -25.43 1.89 15.33
CA LYS A 157 -26.57 2.55 14.68
C LYS A 157 -26.35 4.06 14.70
N TRP A 158 -27.11 4.79 13.91
CA TRP A 158 -27.05 6.25 13.87
C TRP A 158 -28.41 6.84 13.52
N ASP A 159 -28.58 8.11 13.85
CA ASP A 159 -29.70 8.94 13.44
C ASP A 159 -29.18 10.25 12.82
N LYS A 160 -30.08 11.22 12.59
CA LYS A 160 -29.73 12.50 11.97
C LYS A 160 -28.80 13.37 12.83
N GLN A 161 -28.58 13.06 14.10
CA GLN A 161 -27.75 13.84 15.03
C GLN A 161 -26.67 13.00 15.71
N PHE A 162 -26.97 11.76 16.06
CA PHE A 162 -26.10 10.93 16.89
C PHE A 162 -25.62 9.67 16.18
N ILE A 163 -24.36 9.30 16.46
CA ILE A 163 -23.82 7.97 16.22
C ILE A 163 -23.79 7.24 17.56
N TYR A 164 -24.32 6.03 17.60
CA TYR A 164 -24.22 5.11 18.73
C TYR A 164 -23.16 4.08 18.38
N ALA A 165 -22.08 4.08 19.16
CA ALA A 165 -20.88 3.31 18.86
C ALA A 165 -20.41 2.51 20.07
N GLU A 166 -19.59 1.50 19.84
CA GLU A 166 -18.86 0.79 20.88
C GLU A 166 -17.39 1.17 20.85
N LYS A 167 -16.81 1.54 22.00
CA LYS A 167 -15.39 1.88 22.13
C LYS A 167 -14.52 0.64 22.07
N ASP A 168 -13.36 0.78 21.45
CA ASP A 168 -12.29 -0.19 21.60
C ASP A 168 -11.43 0.07 22.85
N GLU A 169 -12.07 0.21 24.01
CA GLU A 169 -11.40 0.38 25.32
C GLU A 169 -12.14 -0.40 26.42
N ALA A 170 -11.39 -0.91 27.42
CA ALA A 170 -11.96 -1.60 28.58
C ALA A 170 -12.52 -0.59 29.61
N THR A 171 -13.75 -0.13 29.39
CA THR A 171 -14.47 0.81 30.29
C THR A 171 -15.88 0.32 30.57
N ASN A 172 -16.45 0.61 31.75
CA ASN A 172 -17.82 0.20 32.11
C ASN A 172 -18.88 0.73 31.11
N ASP A 173 -18.61 1.86 30.45
CA ASP A 173 -19.49 2.48 29.46
C ASP A 173 -18.98 2.22 28.04
N ALA A 174 -18.89 0.95 27.63
CA ALA A 174 -18.38 0.59 26.31
C ALA A 174 -19.22 1.19 25.18
N GLN A 175 -20.52 1.39 25.40
CA GLN A 175 -21.41 2.06 24.46
C GLN A 175 -21.39 3.57 24.67
N ILE A 176 -21.17 4.31 23.59
CA ILE A 176 -21.09 5.77 23.62
C ILE A 176 -22.06 6.41 22.64
N LYS A 177 -22.37 7.67 22.92
CA LYS A 177 -23.20 8.54 22.09
C LYS A 177 -22.35 9.70 21.58
N ILE A 178 -22.22 9.81 20.27
CA ILE A 178 -21.40 10.81 19.59
C ILE A 178 -22.32 11.80 18.89
N ASP A 179 -22.23 13.09 19.20
CA ASP A 179 -22.94 14.14 18.47
C ASP A 179 -22.00 14.70 17.39
N TYR A 180 -22.14 14.16 16.19
CA TYR A 180 -21.28 14.54 15.06
C TYR A 180 -21.73 15.85 14.40
N ARG A 181 -22.92 16.38 14.71
CA ARG A 181 -23.34 17.71 14.20
C ARG A 181 -22.79 18.85 15.04
N LYS A 182 -22.71 18.65 16.36
CA LYS A 182 -22.09 19.60 17.28
C LYS A 182 -20.57 19.40 17.42
N GLY A 183 -20.07 18.22 17.05
CA GLY A 183 -18.65 18.00 16.82
C GLY A 183 -18.13 18.80 15.62
N GLY A 184 -16.82 18.79 15.42
CA GLY A 184 -16.19 19.49 14.30
C GLY A 184 -16.27 21.01 14.45
N PHE A 185 -16.54 21.70 13.34
CA PHE A 185 -16.69 23.16 13.27
C PHE A 185 -17.75 23.49 12.22
N ASP A 186 -18.75 24.28 12.59
CA ASP A 186 -19.82 24.75 11.69
C ASP A 186 -20.48 23.63 10.86
N GLY A 187 -20.70 22.45 11.44
CA GLY A 187 -21.38 21.33 10.79
C GLY A 187 -20.56 20.60 9.72
N ASP A 188 -19.24 20.82 9.67
CA ASP A 188 -18.33 20.17 8.72
C ASP A 188 -18.30 18.62 8.79
N LEU A 189 -18.86 18.01 9.84
CA LEU A 189 -19.00 16.57 9.99
C LEU A 189 -20.39 16.02 9.57
N GLU A 190 -21.34 16.84 9.15
CA GLU A 190 -22.70 16.39 8.81
C GLU A 190 -22.72 15.33 7.69
N TYR A 191 -21.78 15.40 6.75
CA TYR A 191 -21.65 14.44 5.64
C TYR A 191 -21.39 13.01 6.11
N ILE A 192 -20.89 12.80 7.34
CA ILE A 192 -20.61 11.47 7.88
C ILE A 192 -21.89 10.62 7.90
N GLY A 193 -23.05 11.23 8.17
CA GLY A 193 -24.34 10.53 8.21
C GLY A 193 -24.67 9.74 6.94
N GLU A 194 -24.19 10.18 5.78
CA GLU A 194 -24.38 9.53 4.46
C GLU A 194 -23.41 8.36 4.23
N LEU A 195 -22.29 8.32 4.95
CA LEU A 195 -21.24 7.32 4.80
C LEU A 195 -21.41 6.13 5.75
N LEU A 196 -22.11 6.33 6.87
CA LEU A 196 -22.19 5.35 7.95
C LEU A 196 -22.82 4.02 7.50
N LYS A 197 -22.22 2.95 7.99
CA LYS A 197 -22.75 1.59 7.92
C LYS A 197 -22.60 0.95 9.30
N ALA A 198 -23.48 0.01 9.64
CA ALA A 198 -23.28 -0.79 10.84
C ALA A 198 -21.92 -1.52 10.75
N GLU A 199 -21.25 -1.66 11.88
CA GLU A 199 -19.94 -2.32 12.05
C GLU A 199 -18.77 -1.61 11.36
N MET A 200 -18.99 -0.41 10.83
CA MET A 200 -17.91 0.42 10.30
C MET A 200 -17.00 0.89 11.45
N PRO A 201 -15.68 0.68 11.36
CA PRO A 201 -14.72 1.29 12.29
C PRO A 201 -14.60 2.79 12.02
N LEU A 202 -14.50 3.58 13.08
CA LEU A 202 -14.18 5.00 13.05
C LEU A 202 -13.03 5.30 13.99
N ASN A 203 -12.19 6.26 13.62
CA ASN A 203 -11.37 6.97 14.59
C ASN A 203 -12.00 8.33 14.89
N LEU A 204 -12.12 8.64 16.17
CA LEU A 204 -12.52 9.94 16.68
C LEU A 204 -11.27 10.64 17.19
N LEU A 205 -10.95 11.81 16.63
CA LEU A 205 -9.75 12.57 16.97
C LEU A 205 -10.12 13.80 17.77
N LYS A 206 -9.31 14.11 18.80
CA LYS A 206 -9.48 15.24 19.72
C LYS A 206 -10.92 15.36 20.22
N THR A 207 -11.41 14.30 20.84
CA THR A 207 -12.79 14.18 21.28
C THR A 207 -12.98 14.69 22.69
N THR A 208 -13.81 15.71 22.84
CA THR A 208 -14.24 16.23 24.15
C THR A 208 -15.49 15.51 24.61
N VAL A 209 -15.61 15.24 25.91
CA VAL A 209 -16.76 14.57 26.50
C VAL A 209 -17.53 15.55 27.37
N THR A 210 -18.81 15.77 27.05
CA THR A 210 -19.68 16.68 27.82
C THR A 210 -20.07 16.08 29.17
N LYS A 211 -20.64 16.90 30.05
CA LYS A 211 -21.24 16.44 31.32
C LYS A 211 -22.38 15.44 31.15
N ASP A 212 -23.11 15.52 30.05
CA ASP A 212 -24.22 14.60 29.71
C ASP A 212 -23.75 13.37 28.92
N ASP A 213 -22.46 13.06 29.01
CA ASP A 213 -21.86 11.88 28.43
C ASP A 213 -21.86 11.77 26.90
N ILE A 214 -22.06 12.91 26.21
CA ILE A 214 -21.98 13.04 24.76
C ILE A 214 -20.53 13.30 24.33
N TYR A 215 -20.10 12.56 23.30
CA TYR A 215 -18.78 12.69 22.69
C TYR A 215 -18.82 13.67 21.52
N LEU A 216 -17.94 14.67 21.54
CA LEU A 216 -17.80 15.74 20.55
C LEU A 216 -16.42 15.65 19.89
N PRO A 217 -16.28 14.90 18.79
CA PRO A 217 -15.01 14.78 18.07
C PRO A 217 -14.71 16.04 17.25
N GLU A 218 -13.44 16.45 17.16
CA GLU A 218 -13.04 17.48 16.18
C GLU A 218 -12.94 16.92 14.76
N THR A 219 -12.62 15.63 14.63
CA THR A 219 -12.49 14.95 13.33
C THR A 219 -12.91 13.50 13.47
N ILE A 220 -13.63 13.00 12.46
CA ILE A 220 -14.02 11.59 12.34
C ILE A 220 -13.36 11.02 11.08
N VAL A 221 -12.73 9.86 11.20
CA VAL A 221 -12.09 9.15 10.08
C VAL A 221 -12.78 7.80 9.91
N VAL A 222 -13.35 7.53 8.73
CA VAL A 222 -14.10 6.29 8.43
C VAL A 222 -13.18 5.23 7.84
N HIS A 223 -13.27 3.96 8.22
CA HIS A 223 -12.33 2.93 7.73
C HIS A 223 -10.84 3.37 7.83
N PRO A 224 -10.37 3.71 9.03
CA PRO A 224 -9.00 4.21 9.24
C PRO A 224 -7.91 3.23 8.80
N ASP A 225 -8.16 1.92 8.85
CA ASP A 225 -7.20 0.89 8.41
C ASP A 225 -6.95 0.88 6.89
N TYR A 226 -7.83 1.49 6.08
CA TYR A 226 -7.61 1.64 4.63
C TYR A 226 -6.83 2.93 4.37
N LEU A 227 -5.49 2.83 4.28
CA LEU A 227 -4.65 3.99 4.06
C LEU A 227 -4.79 4.53 2.62
N ILE A 228 -4.79 5.86 2.51
CA ILE A 228 -4.67 6.59 1.24
C ILE A 228 -3.34 7.35 1.24
N GLU A 229 -2.57 7.19 0.18
CA GLU A 229 -1.36 7.98 -0.05
C GLU A 229 -1.70 9.47 -0.17
N VAL A 230 -0.98 10.31 0.58
CA VAL A 230 -1.21 11.77 0.64
C VAL A 230 -1.19 12.40 -0.75
N SER A 231 -0.24 12.02 -1.60
CA SER A 231 -0.12 12.54 -2.97
C SER A 231 -1.34 12.20 -3.83
N SER A 232 -1.93 11.01 -3.64
CA SER A 232 -3.13 10.58 -4.37
C SER A 232 -4.37 11.35 -3.91
N LEU A 233 -4.49 11.63 -2.61
CA LEU A 233 -5.56 12.47 -2.06
C LEU A 233 -5.44 13.91 -2.55
N ALA A 234 -4.24 14.49 -2.46
CA ALA A 234 -3.96 15.84 -2.94
C ALA A 234 -4.25 16.00 -4.44
N ALA A 235 -3.95 14.99 -5.26
CA ALA A 235 -4.26 15.01 -6.69
C ALA A 235 -5.76 15.03 -7.02
N CYS A 236 -6.65 14.82 -6.04
CA CYS A 236 -8.10 14.93 -6.19
C CYS A 236 -8.61 16.36 -6.02
N PHE A 237 -7.78 17.29 -5.52
CA PHE A 237 -8.04 18.72 -5.47
C PHE A 237 -7.79 19.32 -6.86
N LYS A 238 -8.86 19.38 -7.66
CA LYS A 238 -8.84 19.96 -9.00
C LYS A 238 -9.48 21.35 -8.96
N GLU A 239 -9.04 22.22 -9.86
CA GLU A 239 -9.59 23.59 -9.97
C GLU A 239 -11.09 23.62 -10.29
N TYR A 240 -11.62 22.58 -10.93
CA TYR A 240 -13.05 22.46 -11.22
C TYR A 240 -13.88 21.87 -10.07
N GLY A 241 -13.24 21.37 -9.01
CA GLY A 241 -13.93 20.77 -7.86
C GLY A 241 -13.23 19.56 -7.26
N HIS A 242 -13.56 19.27 -6.01
CA HIS A 242 -12.93 18.23 -5.18
C HIS A 242 -13.83 16.99 -5.03
N SER A 243 -14.04 16.27 -6.14
CA SER A 243 -14.91 15.08 -6.14
C SER A 243 -14.15 13.79 -5.78
N PRO A 244 -14.72 12.86 -4.99
CA PRO A 244 -14.11 11.53 -4.78
C PRO A 244 -14.00 10.72 -6.08
N ILE A 245 -14.75 11.07 -7.12
CA ILE A 245 -14.61 10.46 -8.46
C ILE A 245 -13.24 10.80 -9.07
N ASN A 246 -12.63 11.94 -8.74
CA ASN A 246 -11.29 12.30 -9.22
C ASN A 246 -10.25 11.24 -8.85
N TYR A 247 -10.42 10.55 -7.70
CA TYR A 247 -9.56 9.43 -7.30
C TYR A 247 -9.66 8.23 -8.24
N ILE A 248 -10.87 7.91 -8.72
CA ILE A 248 -11.08 6.87 -9.73
C ILE A 248 -10.44 7.31 -11.05
N LEU A 249 -10.77 8.52 -11.52
CA LEU A 249 -10.31 9.02 -12.81
C LEU A 249 -8.79 9.11 -12.89
N ASN A 250 -8.12 9.62 -11.85
CA ASN A 250 -6.66 9.70 -11.79
C ASN A 250 -6.00 8.32 -11.95
N ARG A 251 -6.60 7.24 -11.41
CA ARG A 251 -6.06 5.86 -11.57
C ARG A 251 -6.33 5.23 -12.94
N LEU A 252 -7.34 5.71 -13.67
CA LEU A 252 -7.62 5.26 -15.05
C LEU A 252 -6.68 5.92 -16.06
N GLN A 253 -6.17 7.12 -15.76
CA GLN A 253 -5.29 7.85 -16.64
C GLN A 253 -3.96 7.10 -16.84
N THR A 254 -3.62 6.84 -18.10
CA THR A 254 -2.30 6.35 -18.49
C THR A 254 -1.30 7.48 -18.38
N HIS A 255 -0.44 7.43 -17.37
CA HIS A 255 0.63 8.40 -17.21
C HIS A 255 1.72 8.10 -18.25
N ARG A 256 1.70 8.80 -19.39
CA ARG A 256 2.83 8.77 -20.32
C ARG A 256 3.97 9.58 -19.72
N ASN A 257 5.19 9.08 -19.83
CA ASN A 257 6.36 9.90 -19.54
C ASN A 257 6.39 11.06 -20.54
N THR A 258 6.45 12.28 -20.01
CA THR A 258 6.63 13.53 -20.75
C THR A 258 7.92 14.19 -20.31
N SER A 259 8.41 15.17 -21.06
CA SER A 259 9.60 15.94 -20.66
C SER A 259 9.41 16.63 -19.31
N TYR A 260 8.18 17.01 -18.95
CA TYR A 260 7.84 17.61 -17.66
C TYR A 260 7.89 16.60 -16.50
N THR A 261 7.31 15.40 -16.68
CA THR A 261 7.31 14.38 -15.63
C THR A 261 8.72 13.83 -15.42
N LEU A 262 9.48 13.65 -16.50
CA LEU A 262 10.89 13.26 -16.42
C LEU A 262 11.72 14.34 -15.72
N LEU A 263 11.52 15.63 -16.06
CA LEU A 263 12.22 16.72 -15.36
C LEU A 263 11.86 16.74 -13.87
N GLY A 264 10.61 16.41 -13.51
CA GLY A 264 10.24 16.27 -12.10
C GLY A 264 11.03 15.21 -11.35
N GLN A 265 11.14 14.02 -11.93
CA GLN A 265 11.95 12.94 -11.34
C GLN A 265 13.43 13.34 -11.23
N VAL A 266 13.99 13.92 -12.30
CA VAL A 266 15.37 14.41 -12.34
C VAL A 266 15.61 15.51 -11.30
N SER A 267 14.67 16.44 -11.13
CA SER A 267 14.78 17.51 -10.14
C SER A 267 14.76 17.00 -8.70
N GLY A 268 14.03 15.91 -8.41
CA GLY A 268 14.09 15.24 -7.11
C GLY A 268 15.48 14.64 -6.87
N LEU A 269 16.00 13.90 -7.85
CA LEU A 269 17.37 13.36 -7.78
C LEU A 269 18.44 14.45 -7.62
N PHE A 270 18.24 15.64 -8.22
CA PHE A 270 19.14 16.77 -8.00
C PHE A 270 19.15 17.24 -6.56
N LEU A 271 17.97 17.41 -5.95
CA LEU A 271 17.87 17.79 -4.55
C LEU A 271 18.54 16.74 -3.67
N ASP A 272 18.22 15.46 -3.88
CA ASP A 272 18.81 14.34 -3.13
C ASP A 272 20.33 14.37 -3.22
N ASN A 273 20.89 14.47 -4.43
CA ASN A 273 22.34 14.52 -4.65
C ASN A 273 23.00 15.74 -4.01
N LEU A 274 22.34 16.90 -4.04
CA LEU A 274 22.84 18.13 -3.42
C LEU A 274 22.79 18.06 -1.88
N ILE A 275 21.81 17.38 -1.29
CA ILE A 275 21.78 17.15 0.17
C ILE A 275 22.80 16.07 0.57
N ASN A 276 22.97 15.04 -0.25
CA ASN A 276 23.84 13.90 0.00
C ASN A 276 25.33 14.13 -0.36
N HIS A 277 25.73 15.29 -0.88
CA HIS A 277 27.10 15.45 -1.36
C HIS A 277 28.16 15.38 -0.25
N GLN A 278 29.38 14.93 -0.63
CA GLN A 278 30.52 14.94 0.28
C GLN A 278 31.01 16.38 0.51
N PRO A 279 31.35 16.76 1.75
CA PRO A 279 31.97 18.06 2.02
C PRO A 279 33.19 18.30 1.12
N GLY A 280 33.20 19.41 0.39
CA GLY A 280 34.31 19.80 -0.50
C GLY A 280 34.28 19.18 -1.90
N LYS A 281 33.29 18.34 -2.24
CA LYS A 281 33.06 17.84 -3.61
C LYS A 281 31.63 18.14 -4.04
N GLU A 282 31.41 19.38 -4.44
CA GLU A 282 30.10 19.81 -4.93
C GLU A 282 29.69 19.06 -6.20
N PRO A 283 28.44 18.57 -6.29
CA PRO A 283 27.95 17.93 -7.49
C PRO A 283 27.96 18.93 -8.65
N ALA A 284 28.47 18.51 -9.82
CA ALA A 284 28.27 19.26 -11.04
C ALA A 284 26.97 18.82 -11.73
N TYR A 285 26.34 19.72 -12.47
CA TYR A 285 25.15 19.40 -13.28
C TYR A 285 25.40 18.20 -14.21
N ALA A 286 26.55 18.18 -14.89
CA ALA A 286 26.88 17.15 -15.87
C ALA A 286 26.95 15.74 -15.25
N ASP A 287 27.42 15.63 -14.01
CA ASP A 287 27.52 14.34 -13.32
C ASP A 287 26.15 13.94 -12.75
N SER A 288 25.40 14.91 -12.22
CA SER A 288 24.05 14.68 -11.69
C SER A 288 23.07 14.22 -12.78
N ILE A 289 23.12 14.81 -13.98
CA ILE A 289 22.25 14.40 -15.09
C ILE A 289 22.65 13.03 -15.66
N ARG A 290 23.96 12.69 -15.67
CA ARG A 290 24.43 11.35 -16.06
C ARG A 290 23.97 10.29 -15.08
N LYS A 291 24.06 10.58 -13.76
CA LYS A 291 23.52 9.70 -12.72
C LYS A 291 22.03 9.46 -12.93
N ALA A 292 21.26 10.53 -13.16
CA ALA A 292 19.83 10.41 -13.44
C ALA A 292 19.52 9.61 -14.71
N PHE A 293 20.34 9.73 -15.76
CA PHE A 293 20.22 8.91 -16.97
C PHE A 293 20.47 7.42 -16.68
N GLY A 294 21.53 7.10 -15.93
CA GLY A 294 21.84 5.72 -15.54
C GLY A 294 20.78 5.07 -14.66
N GLU A 295 20.10 5.83 -13.81
CA GLU A 295 19.01 5.35 -12.96
C GLU A 295 17.67 5.20 -13.70
N MET A 296 17.47 5.94 -14.79
CA MET A 296 16.20 5.99 -15.52
C MET A 296 16.37 5.96 -17.06
N PRO A 297 17.09 4.97 -17.63
CA PRO A 297 17.45 5.00 -19.05
C PRO A 297 16.22 4.92 -19.98
N LEU A 298 15.19 4.14 -19.62
CA LEU A 298 13.97 3.99 -20.43
C LEU A 298 13.21 5.32 -20.60
N PRO A 299 12.85 6.07 -19.54
CA PRO A 299 12.26 7.39 -19.69
C PRO A 299 13.04 8.32 -20.63
N PHE A 300 14.37 8.39 -20.51
CA PHE A 300 15.20 9.21 -21.38
C PHE A 300 15.20 8.74 -22.84
N ALA A 301 15.14 7.43 -23.09
CA ALA A 301 15.08 6.87 -24.44
C ALA A 301 13.74 7.13 -25.13
N LEU A 302 12.63 7.06 -24.38
CA LEU A 302 11.27 7.10 -24.91
C LEU A 302 10.69 8.52 -25.04
N VAL A 303 11.15 9.47 -24.23
CA VAL A 303 10.65 10.85 -24.26
C VAL A 303 11.39 11.65 -25.31
N ASN A 304 10.65 12.38 -26.15
CA ASN A 304 11.25 13.38 -27.01
C ASN A 304 11.60 14.63 -26.18
N LEU A 305 12.83 14.67 -25.68
CA LEU A 305 13.28 15.68 -24.73
C LEU A 305 13.11 17.12 -25.25
N ASN A 306 13.20 17.32 -26.57
CA ASN A 306 13.24 18.65 -27.19
C ASN A 306 11.99 19.01 -28.02
N GLU A 307 10.99 18.13 -28.08
CA GLU A 307 9.73 18.41 -28.77
C GLU A 307 8.84 19.30 -27.90
N HIS A 308 8.87 20.60 -28.18
CA HIS A 308 8.15 21.66 -27.45
C HIS A 308 8.58 21.91 -26.00
N PHE A 309 9.77 21.43 -25.61
CA PHE A 309 10.33 21.64 -24.28
C PHE A 309 11.86 21.70 -24.36
N ARG A 310 12.54 22.67 -23.75
CA ARG A 310 14.01 22.71 -23.76
C ARG A 310 14.57 22.01 -22.53
N PHE A 311 14.60 20.68 -22.57
CA PHE A 311 14.83 19.86 -21.38
C PHE A 311 16.13 20.20 -20.65
N HIS A 312 17.27 20.25 -21.35
CA HIS A 312 18.55 20.52 -20.70
C HIS A 312 18.68 21.94 -20.15
N GLU A 313 18.10 22.94 -20.83
CA GLU A 313 18.09 24.32 -20.34
C GLU A 313 17.29 24.43 -19.03
N GLU A 314 16.09 23.86 -18.99
CA GLU A 314 15.25 23.86 -17.79
C GLU A 314 15.85 23.00 -16.67
N ALA A 315 16.39 21.83 -16.99
CA ALA A 315 17.09 20.98 -16.01
C ALA A 315 18.30 21.68 -15.40
N ARG A 316 19.12 22.36 -16.23
CA ARG A 316 20.26 23.12 -15.75
C ARG A 316 19.81 24.26 -14.84
N ARG A 317 18.79 25.01 -15.23
CA ARG A 317 18.23 26.11 -14.42
C ARG A 317 17.72 25.62 -13.06
N GLN A 318 16.99 24.51 -13.03
CA GLN A 318 16.52 23.93 -11.77
C GLN A 318 17.67 23.42 -10.90
N PHE A 319 18.68 22.80 -11.51
CA PHE A 319 19.89 22.40 -10.79
C PHE A 319 20.60 23.60 -10.15
N ASP A 320 20.86 24.66 -10.92
CA ASP A 320 21.55 25.85 -10.43
C ASP A 320 20.75 26.54 -9.31
N ASN A 321 19.41 26.60 -9.42
CA ASN A 321 18.53 27.12 -8.36
C ASN A 321 18.63 26.28 -7.07
N LEU A 322 18.57 24.95 -7.19
CA LEU A 322 18.65 24.04 -6.05
C LEU A 322 20.02 24.11 -5.40
N GLN A 323 21.10 24.14 -6.19
CA GLN A 323 22.46 24.26 -5.69
C GLN A 323 22.62 25.53 -4.86
N LYS A 324 22.15 26.67 -5.39
CA LYS A 324 22.17 27.95 -4.69
C LYS A 324 21.36 27.92 -3.40
N LEU A 325 20.17 27.31 -3.42
CA LEU A 325 19.33 27.19 -2.22
C LEU A 325 20.02 26.36 -1.13
N VAL A 326 20.52 25.17 -1.49
CA VAL A 326 21.11 24.21 -0.54
C VAL A 326 22.41 24.75 0.05
N HIS A 327 23.28 25.33 -0.78
CA HIS A 327 24.60 25.81 -0.34
C HIS A 327 24.52 27.15 0.40
N ASP A 328 23.81 28.13 -0.15
CA ASP A 328 23.90 29.50 0.36
C ASP A 328 22.86 29.79 1.44
N ARG A 329 21.69 29.13 1.41
CA ARG A 329 20.49 29.65 2.09
C ARG A 329 19.90 28.71 3.14
N LEU A 330 19.84 27.39 2.92
CA LEU A 330 19.11 26.49 3.84
C LEU A 330 19.59 26.59 5.29
N GLU A 331 20.91 26.53 5.53
CA GLU A 331 21.44 26.65 6.89
C GLU A 331 21.43 28.11 7.38
N GLN A 332 21.85 29.06 6.53
CA GLN A 332 22.04 30.47 6.91
C GLN A 332 20.71 31.23 7.10
N ASP A 333 19.80 31.15 6.13
CA ASP A 333 18.55 31.92 6.10
C ASP A 333 17.41 31.20 6.83
N TYR A 334 17.40 29.86 6.79
CA TYR A 334 16.25 29.05 7.24
C TYR A 334 16.57 28.15 8.45
N GLY A 335 17.83 28.08 8.88
CA GLY A 335 18.24 27.35 10.09
C GLY A 335 18.14 25.83 9.98
N PHE A 336 18.23 25.28 8.77
CA PHE A 336 18.33 23.82 8.58
C PHE A 336 19.66 23.29 9.11
N GLN A 337 19.66 22.03 9.55
CA GLN A 337 20.87 21.26 9.84
C GLN A 337 20.97 20.15 8.79
N LEU A 338 21.79 20.36 7.75
CA LEU A 338 21.91 19.39 6.65
C LEU A 338 22.41 18.03 7.16
N THR A 339 23.28 18.04 8.16
CA THR A 339 23.77 16.86 8.89
C THR A 339 22.72 16.14 9.74
N LYS A 340 21.45 16.58 9.73
CA LYS A 340 20.30 15.93 10.36
C LYS A 340 19.12 15.76 9.41
N THR A 341 19.31 16.04 8.12
CA THR A 341 18.24 15.94 7.13
C THR A 341 18.06 14.49 6.69
N LEU A 342 16.81 14.03 6.66
CA LEU A 342 16.35 12.76 6.13
C LEU A 342 15.81 12.98 4.73
N ILE A 343 16.19 12.11 3.80
CA ILE A 343 15.71 12.12 2.41
C ILE A 343 14.65 11.03 2.27
N GLU A 344 13.52 11.41 1.69
CA GLU A 344 12.39 10.52 1.42
C GLU A 344 11.86 9.69 2.61
N PRO A 345 11.79 10.21 3.87
CA PRO A 345 11.21 9.45 4.97
C PRO A 345 9.72 9.17 4.72
N SER A 346 9.31 7.93 4.99
CA SER A 346 7.93 7.48 4.90
C SER A 346 7.25 7.43 6.26
N PHE A 347 5.93 7.62 6.28
CA PHE A 347 5.12 7.59 7.48
C PHE A 347 3.80 6.84 7.27
N ILE A 348 3.34 6.19 8.33
CA ILE A 348 2.03 5.56 8.42
C ILE A 348 1.25 6.25 9.54
N CYS A 349 0.11 6.84 9.22
CA CYS A 349 -0.78 7.49 10.16
C CYS A 349 -2.16 6.82 10.14
N GLU A 350 -2.28 5.73 10.89
CA GLU A 350 -3.56 5.02 11.07
C GLU A 350 -4.65 5.94 11.64
N ALA A 351 -4.27 6.89 12.52
CA ALA A 351 -5.20 7.87 13.09
C ALA A 351 -6.00 8.64 12.02
N LEU A 352 -5.32 9.09 10.96
CA LEU A 352 -5.93 9.78 9.81
C LEU A 352 -6.31 8.83 8.66
N GLY A 353 -5.88 7.57 8.72
CA GLY A 353 -5.97 6.62 7.63
C GLY A 353 -5.22 7.11 6.38
N LEU A 354 -4.01 7.63 6.59
CA LEU A 354 -3.12 8.17 5.58
C LEU A 354 -1.73 7.56 5.68
N SER A 355 -1.06 7.46 4.54
CA SER A 355 0.36 7.16 4.42
C SER A 355 1.00 8.18 3.50
N GLY A 356 2.31 8.35 3.61
CA GLY A 356 2.98 9.23 2.67
C GLY A 356 4.48 9.30 2.85
N ARG A 357 5.12 9.92 1.85
CA ARG A 357 6.56 10.05 1.71
C ARG A 357 6.89 11.53 1.49
N MET A 358 7.67 12.08 2.39
CA MET A 358 8.07 13.49 2.39
C MET A 358 9.40 13.62 1.66
N ASP A 359 9.63 14.68 0.88
CA ASP A 359 10.90 14.81 0.15
C ASP A 359 12.09 15.05 1.10
N LEU A 360 11.98 16.04 2.01
CA LEU A 360 12.99 16.27 3.06
C LEU A 360 12.35 16.53 4.42
N LEU A 361 12.96 15.98 5.46
CA LEU A 361 12.57 16.22 6.85
C LEU A 361 13.79 16.24 7.76
N GLN A 362 13.91 17.22 8.64
CA GLN A 362 14.94 17.16 9.67
C GLN A 362 14.58 16.08 10.72
N SER A 363 15.57 15.33 11.20
CA SER A 363 15.34 14.16 12.07
C SER A 363 14.69 14.46 13.43
N ASP A 364 14.62 15.73 13.83
CA ASP A 364 13.88 16.22 15.00
C ASP A 364 12.45 16.71 14.68
N TYR A 365 11.99 16.49 13.43
CA TYR A 365 10.68 16.87 12.90
C TYR A 365 10.41 18.39 12.84
N SER A 366 11.43 19.22 13.02
CA SER A 366 11.26 20.69 13.11
C SER A 366 11.15 21.39 11.75
N LYS A 367 11.66 20.77 10.69
CA LYS A 367 11.68 21.34 9.33
C LYS A 367 11.22 20.31 8.32
N LEU A 368 10.18 20.63 7.56
CA LEU A 368 9.61 19.78 6.50
C LEU A 368 9.63 20.53 5.17
N VAL A 369 10.15 19.89 4.10
CA VAL A 369 10.11 20.44 2.74
C VAL A 369 9.42 19.45 1.80
N GLU A 370 8.48 19.96 1.02
CA GLU A 370 7.86 19.25 -0.10
C GLU A 370 8.24 19.96 -1.41
N GLN A 371 8.85 19.24 -2.34
CA GLN A 371 9.36 19.75 -3.60
C GLN A 371 8.34 19.63 -4.74
N LYS A 372 8.34 20.63 -5.62
CA LYS A 372 7.61 20.67 -6.88
C LYS A 372 8.50 21.19 -8.00
N SER A 373 8.67 20.40 -9.07
CA SER A 373 9.42 20.82 -10.25
C SER A 373 8.63 21.70 -11.22
N GLY A 374 7.30 21.69 -11.08
CA GLY A 374 6.37 22.43 -11.91
C GLY A 374 6.28 23.92 -11.54
N LYS A 375 5.31 24.59 -12.15
CA LYS A 375 5.04 26.00 -11.87
C LYS A 375 4.25 26.16 -10.58
N MET A 376 4.55 27.23 -9.83
CA MET A 376 3.65 27.79 -8.82
C MET A 376 2.46 28.49 -9.50
N ASP A 377 1.54 29.08 -8.74
CA ASP A 377 0.59 30.04 -9.29
C ASP A 377 1.36 31.34 -9.59
N GLU A 378 1.78 31.50 -10.85
CA GLU A 378 2.57 32.66 -11.29
C GLU A 378 1.78 33.97 -11.23
N PHE A 379 0.44 33.92 -11.34
CA PHE A 379 -0.40 35.13 -11.35
C PHE A 379 -0.54 35.71 -9.95
N ARG A 380 -0.83 34.86 -8.96
CA ARG A 380 -0.94 35.27 -7.55
C ARG A 380 0.38 35.24 -6.80
N HIS A 381 1.41 34.69 -7.44
CA HIS A 381 2.72 34.46 -6.84
C HIS A 381 2.65 33.62 -5.56
N THR A 382 1.88 32.52 -5.61
CA THR A 382 1.58 31.65 -4.45
C THR A 382 1.59 30.16 -4.84
N HIS A 383 1.31 29.28 -3.89
CA HIS A 383 1.24 27.84 -4.13
C HIS A 383 0.04 27.44 -5.00
N ARG A 384 0.10 26.24 -5.57
CA ARG A 384 -1.11 25.56 -6.06
C ARG A 384 -1.79 24.83 -4.92
N GLU A 385 -3.12 24.88 -4.88
CA GLU A 385 -3.92 24.28 -3.80
C GLU A 385 -3.56 22.81 -3.55
N ALA A 386 -3.48 21.98 -4.59
CA ALA A 386 -3.10 20.57 -4.44
C ALA A 386 -1.73 20.38 -3.80
N HIS A 387 -0.74 21.24 -4.09
CA HIS A 387 0.58 21.16 -3.48
C HIS A 387 0.53 21.53 -2.00
N PHE A 388 -0.23 22.57 -1.66
CA PHE A 388 -0.43 22.99 -0.28
C PHE A 388 -1.20 21.96 0.55
N VAL A 389 -2.24 21.34 -0.02
CA VAL A 389 -2.95 20.21 0.61
C VAL A 389 -1.99 19.07 0.92
N GLN A 390 -1.12 18.70 -0.03
CA GLN A 390 -0.13 17.64 0.19
C GLN A 390 0.79 17.96 1.37
N MET A 391 1.40 19.15 1.40
CA MET A 391 2.26 19.59 2.51
C MET A 391 1.50 19.63 3.84
N MET A 392 0.26 20.09 3.84
CA MET A 392 -0.59 20.19 5.04
C MET A 392 -0.93 18.83 5.63
N LEU A 393 -1.22 17.85 4.77
CA LEU A 393 -1.47 16.48 5.19
C LEU A 393 -0.21 15.82 5.77
N TYR A 394 0.99 16.14 5.26
CA TYR A 394 2.24 15.68 5.86
C TYR A 394 2.46 16.27 7.26
N GLN A 395 2.19 17.55 7.46
CA GLN A 395 2.22 18.15 8.80
C GLN A 395 1.21 17.50 9.74
N ALA A 396 0.00 17.19 9.24
CA ALA A 396 -1.01 16.47 10.01
C ALA A 396 -0.55 15.05 10.38
N ILE A 397 0.17 14.34 9.50
CA ILE A 397 0.77 13.04 9.83
C ILE A 397 1.76 13.16 11.01
N LEU A 398 2.59 14.20 11.05
CA LEU A 398 3.49 14.44 12.18
C LEU A 398 2.71 14.76 13.47
N GLU A 399 1.63 15.52 13.37
CA GLU A 399 0.76 15.85 14.51
C GLU A 399 0.05 14.62 15.08
N TYR A 400 -0.67 13.88 14.24
CA TYR A 400 -1.56 12.79 14.69
C TYR A 400 -0.87 11.43 14.79
N GLY A 401 0.20 11.19 14.03
CA GLY A 401 0.97 9.94 14.08
C GLY A 401 2.12 10.00 15.08
N ILE A 402 2.94 11.06 15.01
CA ILE A 402 4.15 11.19 15.84
C ILE A 402 3.88 11.95 17.14
N GLY A 403 2.89 12.84 17.17
CA GLY A 403 2.58 13.70 18.32
C GLY A 403 3.33 15.02 18.33
N VAL A 404 3.83 15.48 17.17
CA VAL A 404 4.54 16.76 17.05
C VAL A 404 3.54 17.90 16.87
N SER A 405 3.53 18.86 17.80
CA SER A 405 2.68 20.05 17.66
C SER A 405 2.98 20.78 16.34
N PRO A 406 1.96 21.21 15.56
CA PRO A 406 2.18 21.97 14.33
C PRO A 406 3.03 23.22 14.51
N SER A 407 3.00 23.84 15.70
CA SER A 407 3.80 25.02 16.04
C SER A 407 5.30 24.75 16.19
N ARG A 408 5.72 23.48 16.19
CA ARG A 408 7.13 23.07 16.32
C ARG A 408 7.73 22.64 14.98
N THR A 409 6.95 22.67 13.91
CA THR A 409 7.37 22.25 12.58
C THR A 409 7.16 23.39 11.60
N ASP A 410 8.25 23.95 11.09
CA ASP A 410 8.20 24.87 9.96
C ASP A 410 8.07 24.06 8.68
N THR A 411 7.06 24.39 7.88
CA THR A 411 6.72 23.66 6.66
C THR A 411 6.95 24.50 5.43
N TYR A 412 7.58 23.92 4.42
CA TYR A 412 7.96 24.62 3.19
C TYR A 412 7.52 23.88 1.93
N LEU A 413 7.05 24.65 0.95
CA LEU A 413 6.92 24.20 -0.44
C LEU A 413 8.10 24.73 -1.26
N LEU A 414 8.83 23.83 -1.90
CA LEU A 414 9.99 24.15 -2.72
C LEU A 414 9.67 24.00 -4.22
N TYR A 415 9.51 25.12 -4.92
CA TYR A 415 9.39 25.14 -6.37
C TYR A 415 10.77 25.30 -7.04
N SER A 416 11.43 24.18 -7.42
CA SER A 416 12.81 24.19 -7.95
C SER A 416 12.98 25.00 -9.24
N LYS A 417 11.89 25.27 -9.96
CA LYS A 417 11.85 26.14 -11.14
C LYS A 417 12.24 27.60 -10.86
N TYR A 418 12.08 28.08 -9.62
CA TYR A 418 12.24 29.50 -9.27
C TYR A 418 13.37 29.69 -8.24
N THR A 419 14.10 30.81 -8.34
CA THR A 419 15.21 31.16 -7.43
C THR A 419 14.75 31.47 -6.01
N ASP A 420 13.52 31.96 -5.89
CA ASP A 420 12.79 32.29 -4.66
C ASP A 420 11.68 31.26 -4.39
N GLY A 421 11.83 30.05 -4.93
CA GLY A 421 10.80 29.01 -4.89
C GLY A 421 10.56 28.36 -3.53
N LEU A 422 11.34 28.66 -2.48
CA LEU A 422 11.14 28.12 -1.13
C LEU A 422 10.13 28.98 -0.35
N MET A 423 8.88 28.53 -0.30
CA MET A 423 7.77 29.22 0.35
C MET A 423 7.51 28.61 1.72
N HIS A 424 7.50 29.46 2.76
CA HIS A 424 7.06 29.05 4.08
C HIS A 424 5.53 29.05 4.16
N GLU A 425 4.96 27.95 4.64
CA GLU A 425 3.52 27.70 4.63
C GLU A 425 3.02 27.42 6.05
N GLN A 426 1.74 27.73 6.29
CA GLN A 426 1.07 27.46 7.58
C GLN A 426 -0.18 26.62 7.38
N THR A 427 -0.50 25.75 8.32
CA THR A 427 -1.68 24.87 8.23
C THR A 427 -2.97 25.68 8.12
N TYR A 428 -3.80 25.38 7.12
CA TYR A 428 -5.14 25.92 7.03
C TYR A 428 -6.18 24.88 7.48
N LYS A 429 -6.64 24.99 8.74
CA LYS A 429 -7.50 23.97 9.37
C LYS A 429 -8.77 23.65 8.59
N LYS A 430 -9.41 24.62 7.94
CA LYS A 430 -10.62 24.37 7.16
C LYS A 430 -10.33 23.42 5.99
N LEU A 431 -9.30 23.73 5.21
CA LEU A 431 -8.87 22.91 4.08
C LEU A 431 -8.36 21.53 4.52
N LEU A 432 -7.71 21.42 5.70
CA LEU A 432 -7.36 20.11 6.28
C LEU A 432 -8.61 19.26 6.50
N ARG A 433 -9.68 19.83 7.05
CA ARG A 433 -10.93 19.11 7.30
C ARG A 433 -11.64 18.74 6.01
N GLU A 434 -11.61 19.62 5.00
CA GLU A 434 -12.10 19.30 3.65
C GLU A 434 -11.32 18.13 3.03
N ALA A 435 -9.99 18.08 3.22
CA ALA A 435 -9.16 16.96 2.76
C ALA A 435 -9.48 15.65 3.48
N ILE A 436 -9.69 15.67 4.80
CA ILE A 436 -10.13 14.47 5.55
C ILE A 436 -11.55 14.05 5.13
N ALA A 437 -12.45 15.00 4.86
CA ALA A 437 -13.78 14.71 4.35
C ALA A 437 -13.74 14.05 2.96
N LEU A 438 -12.91 14.57 2.06
CA LEU A 438 -12.67 13.97 0.76
C LEU A 438 -12.08 12.56 0.90
N ARG A 439 -11.11 12.36 1.79
CA ARG A 439 -10.54 11.03 2.10
C ARG A 439 -11.60 10.05 2.56
N ASN A 440 -12.47 10.45 3.48
CA ASN A 440 -13.56 9.60 3.97
C ASN A 440 -14.54 9.21 2.86
N ARG A 441 -14.88 10.15 1.96
CA ARG A 441 -15.72 9.88 0.80
C ARG A 441 -15.04 8.93 -0.20
N ILE A 442 -13.74 9.12 -0.46
CA ILE A 442 -12.94 8.24 -1.33
C ILE A 442 -12.94 6.81 -0.79
N VAL A 443 -12.61 6.61 0.49
CA VAL A 443 -12.56 5.26 1.07
C VAL A 443 -13.94 4.61 1.09
N SER A 444 -14.99 5.36 1.42
CA SER A 444 -16.37 4.85 1.36
C SER A 444 -16.77 4.42 -0.06
N GLN A 445 -16.33 5.19 -1.07
CA GLN A 445 -16.54 4.87 -2.48
C GLN A 445 -15.77 3.61 -2.90
N GLU A 446 -14.52 3.42 -2.43
CA GLU A 446 -13.76 2.18 -2.67
C GLU A 446 -14.48 0.95 -2.11
N MET A 447 -15.05 1.04 -0.91
CA MET A 447 -15.86 -0.05 -0.33
C MET A 447 -17.09 -0.36 -1.20
N VAL A 448 -17.74 0.67 -1.76
CA VAL A 448 -18.88 0.53 -2.68
C VAL A 448 -18.45 -0.09 -4.02
N CYS A 449 -17.28 0.28 -4.55
CA CYS A 449 -16.67 -0.31 -5.75
C CYS A 449 -16.34 -1.79 -5.53
N ALA A 450 -15.74 -2.15 -4.40
CA ALA A 450 -15.48 -3.54 -4.02
C ALA A 450 -16.78 -4.37 -3.91
N GLN A 451 -17.92 -3.73 -3.60
CA GLN A 451 -19.23 -4.39 -3.61
C GLN A 451 -19.87 -4.53 -5.00
N GLY A 452 -19.19 -4.10 -6.08
CA GLY A 452 -19.67 -4.26 -7.46
C GLY A 452 -20.49 -3.09 -8.00
N ASN A 453 -20.44 -1.93 -7.35
CA ASN A 453 -21.27 -0.78 -7.73
C ASN A 453 -20.53 0.27 -8.59
N ILE A 454 -19.32 0.00 -9.08
CA ILE A 454 -18.56 0.94 -9.93
C ILE A 454 -19.36 1.38 -11.17
N GLY A 455 -20.14 0.46 -11.77
CA GLY A 455 -20.99 0.79 -12.92
C GLY A 455 -22.01 1.88 -12.61
N LYS A 456 -22.54 1.94 -11.38
CA LYS A 456 -23.49 2.99 -10.96
C LYS A 456 -22.82 4.37 -10.82
N LEU A 457 -21.52 4.40 -10.55
CA LEU A 457 -20.76 5.64 -10.37
C LEU A 457 -20.31 6.24 -11.71
N LEU A 458 -19.90 5.40 -12.66
CA LEU A 458 -19.30 5.88 -13.92
C LEU A 458 -20.28 5.94 -15.09
N THR A 459 -21.34 5.11 -15.10
CA THR A 459 -22.23 5.04 -16.27
C THR A 459 -23.00 6.34 -16.47
N GLY A 460 -22.79 6.98 -17.62
CA GLY A 460 -23.44 8.25 -17.97
C GLY A 460 -22.94 9.46 -17.18
N LEU A 461 -21.79 9.33 -16.50
CA LEU A 461 -21.14 10.46 -15.82
C LEU A 461 -20.72 11.52 -16.85
N THR A 462 -20.95 12.79 -16.56
CA THR A 462 -20.54 13.92 -17.40
C THR A 462 -19.54 14.84 -16.70
N PRO A 463 -18.71 15.60 -17.44
CA PRO A 463 -17.81 16.57 -16.82
C PRO A 463 -18.54 17.60 -15.95
N GLU A 464 -19.73 18.04 -16.36
CA GLU A 464 -20.53 19.02 -15.60
C GLU A 464 -20.92 18.53 -14.22
N GLN A 465 -21.12 17.22 -14.03
CA GLN A 465 -21.42 16.64 -12.72
C GLN A 465 -20.21 16.65 -11.77
N LEU A 466 -19.00 16.80 -12.30
CA LEU A 466 -17.76 16.93 -11.52
C LEU A 466 -17.39 18.39 -11.24
N CYS A 467 -17.98 19.32 -11.99
CA CYS A 467 -17.68 20.73 -11.90
C CYS A 467 -18.51 21.39 -10.80
N THR A 468 -17.91 21.61 -9.64
CA THR A 468 -18.54 22.29 -8.50
C THR A 468 -18.08 23.73 -8.33
N GLU A 469 -16.99 24.13 -9.00
CA GLU A 469 -16.38 25.45 -8.90
C GLU A 469 -16.62 26.31 -10.14
N SER A 470 -16.39 27.62 -10.02
CA SER A 470 -16.56 28.59 -11.11
C SER A 470 -15.60 28.32 -12.29
N VAL A 471 -16.15 28.30 -13.50
CA VAL A 471 -15.45 27.85 -14.72
C VAL A 471 -14.88 29.00 -15.55
N GLY A 472 -13.60 28.89 -15.93
CA GLY A 472 -12.91 29.83 -16.82
C GLY A 472 -12.49 29.21 -18.17
N LYS A 473 -11.63 29.91 -18.92
CA LYS A 473 -11.06 29.39 -20.18
C LYS A 473 -10.35 28.04 -20.00
N LEU A 474 -9.68 27.86 -18.86
CA LEU A 474 -8.98 26.61 -18.53
C LEU A 474 -9.93 25.42 -18.47
N TRP A 475 -11.11 25.59 -17.86
CA TRP A 475 -12.16 24.57 -17.87
C TRP A 475 -12.66 24.30 -19.29
N ALA A 476 -13.13 25.35 -19.97
CA ALA A 476 -13.81 25.21 -21.26
C ALA A 476 -12.91 24.66 -22.38
N GLN A 477 -11.63 25.03 -22.39
CA GLN A 477 -10.71 24.71 -23.49
C GLN A 477 -9.83 23.47 -23.22
N TYR A 478 -9.59 23.10 -21.96
CA TYR A 478 -8.65 22.04 -21.61
C TYR A 478 -9.28 20.96 -20.73
N GLN A 479 -9.74 21.31 -19.53
CA GLN A 479 -10.16 20.29 -18.54
C GLN A 479 -11.44 19.55 -18.96
N ARG A 480 -12.46 20.28 -19.45
CA ARG A 480 -13.71 19.66 -19.90
C ARG A 480 -13.50 18.72 -21.09
N PRO A 481 -12.85 19.12 -22.20
CA PRO A 481 -12.60 18.21 -23.32
C PRO A 481 -11.80 16.96 -22.94
N GLU A 482 -10.81 17.09 -22.04
CA GLU A 482 -10.06 15.95 -21.53
C GLU A 482 -10.94 14.99 -20.71
N LEU A 483 -11.80 15.52 -19.84
CA LEU A 483 -12.77 14.72 -19.10
C LEU A 483 -13.80 14.06 -20.01
N GLU A 484 -14.32 14.76 -21.02
CA GLU A 484 -15.25 14.17 -22.01
C GLU A 484 -14.60 12.98 -22.72
N LYS A 485 -13.33 13.12 -23.13
CA LYS A 485 -12.57 12.04 -23.75
C LYS A 485 -12.39 10.85 -22.79
N LEU A 486 -12.09 11.12 -21.51
CA LEU A 486 -11.91 10.10 -20.48
C LEU A 486 -13.22 9.37 -20.14
N LEU A 487 -14.34 10.09 -20.16
CA LEU A 487 -15.66 9.56 -19.77
C LEU A 487 -16.43 8.96 -20.94
N ARG A 488 -16.04 9.23 -22.18
CA ARG A 488 -16.69 8.71 -23.40
C ARG A 488 -16.96 7.19 -23.36
N PRO A 489 -16.01 6.32 -22.94
CA PRO A 489 -16.26 4.87 -22.89
C PRO A 489 -17.32 4.43 -21.89
N PHE A 490 -17.68 5.29 -20.92
CA PHE A 490 -18.65 5.00 -19.86
C PHE A 490 -20.03 5.62 -20.13
N GLN A 491 -20.23 6.25 -21.29
CA GLN A 491 -21.57 6.69 -21.69
C GLN A 491 -22.51 5.49 -21.84
N ARG A 492 -23.83 5.72 -21.74
CA ARG A 492 -24.81 4.63 -21.81
C ARG A 492 -24.62 3.83 -23.10
N PRO A 493 -24.37 2.51 -23.03
CA PRO A 493 -24.02 1.71 -24.20
C PRO A 493 -25.19 1.68 -25.18
N GLN A 494 -24.91 1.92 -26.46
CA GLN A 494 -25.89 1.89 -27.55
C GLN A 494 -25.82 0.58 -28.33
N THR A 495 -24.69 -0.14 -28.22
CA THR A 495 -24.46 -1.41 -28.89
C THR A 495 -24.21 -2.53 -27.88
N GLU A 496 -24.52 -3.78 -28.25
CA GLU A 496 -24.15 -4.94 -27.43
C GLU A 496 -22.63 -5.07 -27.25
N ARG A 497 -21.83 -4.59 -28.22
CA ARG A 497 -20.37 -4.56 -28.12
C ARG A 497 -19.91 -3.66 -26.97
N GLU A 498 -20.39 -2.42 -26.91
CA GLU A 498 -20.09 -1.48 -25.82
C GLU A 498 -20.54 -2.02 -24.46
N LYS A 499 -21.73 -2.63 -24.41
CA LYS A 499 -22.26 -3.25 -23.19
C LYS A 499 -21.38 -4.38 -22.68
N ILE A 500 -20.86 -5.25 -23.56
CA ILE A 500 -19.93 -6.32 -23.18
C ILE A 500 -18.61 -5.73 -22.67
N LEU A 501 -18.06 -4.73 -23.37
CA LEU A 501 -16.82 -4.05 -22.99
C LEU A 501 -16.94 -3.38 -21.60
N GLN A 502 -18.02 -2.63 -21.37
CA GLN A 502 -18.30 -2.02 -20.07
C GLN A 502 -18.52 -3.08 -18.99
N SER A 503 -19.23 -4.16 -19.29
CA SER A 503 -19.45 -5.26 -18.34
C SER A 503 -18.13 -5.94 -17.94
N TYR A 504 -17.25 -6.20 -18.91
CA TYR A 504 -15.90 -6.71 -18.65
C TYR A 504 -15.12 -5.74 -17.75
N PHE A 505 -15.07 -4.47 -18.13
CA PHE A 505 -14.37 -3.44 -17.37
C PHE A 505 -14.87 -3.34 -15.93
N PHE A 506 -16.18 -3.19 -15.71
CA PHE A 506 -16.74 -3.04 -14.35
C PHE A 506 -16.53 -4.29 -13.49
N ARG A 507 -16.58 -5.49 -14.09
CA ARG A 507 -16.33 -6.75 -13.38
C ARG A 507 -14.89 -6.84 -12.91
N PHE A 508 -13.92 -6.58 -13.78
CA PHE A 508 -12.50 -6.63 -13.42
C PHE A 508 -12.08 -5.46 -12.53
N TYR A 509 -12.67 -4.27 -12.71
CA TYR A 509 -12.47 -3.15 -11.79
C TYR A 509 -12.92 -3.50 -10.37
N THR A 510 -14.10 -4.12 -10.24
CA THR A 510 -14.61 -4.61 -8.95
C THR A 510 -13.67 -5.64 -8.33
N PHE A 511 -13.16 -6.57 -9.14
CA PHE A 511 -12.18 -7.57 -8.70
C PHE A 511 -10.91 -6.91 -8.15
N LEU A 512 -10.33 -5.95 -8.88
CA LEU A 512 -9.15 -5.22 -8.43
C LEU A 512 -9.40 -4.42 -7.14
N CYS A 513 -10.57 -3.77 -6.99
CA CYS A 513 -10.92 -3.09 -5.75
C CYS A 513 -11.03 -4.06 -4.56
N ARG A 514 -11.55 -5.27 -4.77
CA ARG A 514 -11.58 -6.31 -3.71
C ARG A 514 -10.17 -6.75 -3.34
N GLU A 515 -9.33 -7.02 -4.33
CA GLU A 515 -7.94 -7.44 -4.10
C GLU A 515 -7.18 -6.38 -3.32
N ASN A 516 -7.27 -5.11 -3.73
CA ASN A 516 -6.65 -3.98 -3.02
C ASN A 516 -7.17 -3.81 -1.59
N MET A 517 -8.48 -3.99 -1.37
CA MET A 517 -9.06 -3.91 -0.04
C MET A 517 -8.54 -5.04 0.85
N MET A 518 -8.41 -6.26 0.33
CA MET A 518 -7.84 -7.39 1.05
C MET A 518 -6.34 -7.21 1.31
N SER A 519 -5.57 -6.62 0.39
CA SER A 519 -4.15 -6.35 0.64
C SER A 519 -3.93 -5.26 1.70
N LYS A 520 -4.87 -4.30 1.83
CA LYS A 520 -4.75 -3.18 2.78
C LYS A 520 -5.31 -3.49 4.16
N THR A 521 -6.39 -4.27 4.25
CA THR A 521 -7.16 -4.46 5.49
C THR A 521 -7.29 -5.93 5.90
N THR A 522 -7.31 -6.19 7.21
CA THR A 522 -7.38 -7.55 7.77
C THR A 522 -8.79 -8.14 7.60
N VAL A 523 -8.99 -8.98 6.59
CA VAL A 523 -10.25 -9.69 6.29
C VAL A 523 -10.18 -11.18 6.68
N PRO A 524 -11.24 -11.99 6.60
CA PRO A 524 -11.13 -13.42 6.91
C PRO A 524 -10.18 -14.14 5.96
N GLY A 525 -9.28 -14.97 6.48
CA GLY A 525 -8.39 -15.82 5.67
C GLY A 525 -7.14 -15.13 5.08
N ASN A 526 -6.87 -13.86 5.42
CA ASN A 526 -5.65 -13.15 5.01
C ASN A 526 -4.80 -12.61 6.17
N ALA A 527 -5.06 -13.05 7.39
CA ALA A 527 -4.29 -12.66 8.56
C ALA A 527 -2.78 -12.93 8.37
N GLY A 528 -1.96 -11.94 8.73
CA GLY A 528 -0.52 -11.95 8.49
C GLY A 528 -0.11 -11.48 7.09
N ARG A 529 -1.06 -11.13 6.22
CA ARG A 529 -0.80 -10.67 4.84
C ARG A 529 -1.38 -9.30 4.54
N ALA A 530 -2.25 -8.76 5.40
CA ALA A 530 -2.82 -7.44 5.19
C ALA A 530 -1.87 -6.37 5.70
N PHE A 531 -1.78 -5.24 5.01
CA PHE A 531 -0.91 -4.15 5.44
C PHE A 531 -1.30 -3.57 6.81
N SER A 532 -2.58 -3.58 7.16
CA SER A 532 -3.03 -3.16 8.50
C SER A 532 -2.61 -4.09 9.62
N ASP A 533 -2.15 -5.31 9.32
CA ASP A 533 -1.67 -6.25 10.33
C ASP A 533 -0.48 -5.69 11.12
N LEU A 534 0.31 -4.78 10.51
CA LEU A 534 1.42 -4.05 11.13
C LEU A 534 1.03 -3.32 12.43
N TRP A 535 -0.25 -2.93 12.60
CA TRP A 535 -0.74 -2.32 13.84
C TRP A 535 -1.96 -3.03 14.44
N ASN A 536 -2.60 -3.95 13.70
CA ASN A 536 -3.76 -4.70 14.15
C ASN A 536 -3.43 -6.06 14.77
N LEU A 537 -2.25 -6.64 14.52
CA LEU A 537 -1.81 -7.89 15.14
C LEU A 537 -0.81 -7.65 16.28
N PRO A 538 -0.82 -8.48 17.34
CA PRO A 538 0.23 -8.45 18.35
C PRO A 538 1.61 -8.68 17.71
N GLU A 539 2.64 -8.02 18.25
CA GLU A 539 4.04 -8.17 17.79
C GLU A 539 4.48 -9.63 17.70
N GLN A 540 4.30 -10.39 18.78
CA GLN A 540 4.70 -11.80 18.84
C GLN A 540 4.02 -12.63 17.74
N LEU A 541 2.76 -12.34 17.42
CA LEU A 541 2.04 -13.05 16.36
C LEU A 541 2.62 -12.73 14.98
N ARG A 542 2.97 -11.46 14.73
CA ARG A 542 3.61 -11.07 13.46
C ARG A 542 4.95 -11.79 13.28
N HIS A 543 5.70 -11.96 14.37
CA HIS A 543 6.94 -12.73 14.38
C HIS A 543 6.71 -14.22 14.12
N GLU A 544 5.75 -14.87 14.80
CA GLU A 544 5.41 -16.28 14.59
C GLU A 544 4.88 -16.59 13.18
N LEU A 545 4.19 -15.63 12.56
CA LEU A 545 3.74 -15.71 11.18
C LEU A 545 4.87 -15.45 10.16
N GLY A 546 6.08 -15.14 10.63
CA GLY A 546 7.27 -14.91 9.80
C GLY A 546 7.33 -13.53 9.15
N GLY A 547 6.38 -12.64 9.43
CA GLY A 547 6.22 -11.34 8.74
C GLY A 547 7.05 -10.20 9.32
N MET A 548 7.90 -10.47 10.33
CA MET A 548 8.67 -9.46 11.03
C MET A 548 10.00 -9.99 11.53
N TYR A 549 11.06 -9.20 11.36
CA TYR A 549 12.30 -9.29 12.13
C TYR A 549 12.38 -8.15 13.14
N CYS A 550 12.73 -8.44 14.39
CA CYS A 550 12.83 -7.45 15.47
C CYS A 550 14.20 -7.52 16.17
N ASN A 551 14.49 -6.52 17.01
CA ASN A 551 15.72 -6.45 17.81
C ASN A 551 17.03 -6.54 17.00
N LEU A 552 16.99 -6.21 15.72
CA LEU A 552 18.15 -6.22 14.84
C LEU A 552 19.13 -5.11 15.21
N ARG A 553 20.42 -5.36 15.06
CA ARG A 553 21.48 -4.35 15.21
C ARG A 553 22.20 -4.13 13.90
N VAL A 554 22.64 -2.90 13.68
CA VAL A 554 23.47 -2.54 12.52
C VAL A 554 24.87 -3.12 12.71
N GLU A 555 25.21 -4.11 11.90
CA GLU A 555 26.56 -4.68 11.83
C GLU A 555 27.48 -3.77 11.00
N SER A 556 27.00 -3.36 9.82
CA SER A 556 27.73 -2.48 8.92
C SER A 556 26.79 -1.73 7.97
N ILE A 557 27.28 -0.60 7.47
CA ILE A 557 26.62 0.22 6.45
C ILE A 557 27.61 0.49 5.33
N SER A 558 27.15 0.40 4.09
CA SER A 558 28.00 0.59 2.90
C SER A 558 27.25 1.27 1.76
N GLY A 559 28.02 1.89 0.88
CA GLY A 559 27.54 2.47 -0.37
C GLY A 559 27.63 1.52 -1.54
N THR A 560 27.48 2.10 -2.73
CA THR A 560 27.76 1.42 -4.00
C THR A 560 29.21 1.67 -4.42
N ASP A 561 29.74 0.90 -5.37
CA ASP A 561 31.08 1.16 -5.92
C ASP A 561 31.20 2.56 -6.55
N ALA A 562 30.11 3.04 -7.16
CA ALA A 562 30.03 4.38 -7.74
C ALA A 562 29.95 5.50 -6.68
N ASN A 563 29.25 5.25 -5.56
CA ASN A 563 29.10 6.20 -4.45
C ASN A 563 29.39 5.50 -3.10
N PRO A 564 30.67 5.33 -2.72
CA PRO A 564 31.04 4.53 -1.54
C PRO A 564 30.66 5.15 -0.19
N THR A 565 30.42 6.47 -0.17
CA THR A 565 30.11 7.21 1.06
C THR A 565 28.66 7.20 1.44
N ASP A 566 27.77 6.99 0.48
CA ASP A 566 26.33 6.96 0.69
C ASP A 566 25.97 5.67 1.45
N VAL A 567 24.97 5.71 2.32
CA VAL A 567 24.43 4.49 2.93
C VAL A 567 23.34 3.96 2.00
N THR A 568 23.70 2.94 1.23
CA THR A 568 22.79 2.23 0.32
C THR A 568 22.43 0.85 0.87
N TYR A 569 23.38 0.15 1.46
CA TYR A 569 23.20 -1.18 2.05
C TYR A 569 23.39 -1.11 3.56
N ILE A 570 22.53 -1.81 4.27
CA ILE A 570 22.55 -1.93 5.73
C ILE A 570 22.55 -3.41 6.08
N SER A 571 23.66 -3.89 6.65
CA SER A 571 23.76 -5.23 7.21
C SER A 571 23.22 -5.20 8.64
N LEU A 572 22.19 -6.00 8.87
CA LEU A 572 21.49 -6.12 10.14
C LEU A 572 21.65 -7.54 10.66
N THR A 573 21.95 -7.69 11.94
CA THR A 573 22.09 -9.01 12.58
C THR A 573 21.24 -9.12 13.82
N ASN A 574 20.79 -10.34 14.12
CA ASN A 574 20.15 -10.69 15.38
C ASN A 574 21.15 -11.50 16.22
N GLU A 575 21.25 -11.18 17.51
CA GLU A 575 22.06 -11.97 18.46
C GLU A 575 21.34 -13.29 18.82
N GLN A 576 20.02 -13.37 18.63
CA GLN A 576 19.21 -14.57 18.86
C GLN A 576 19.06 -15.38 17.56
N LYS A 577 19.64 -16.58 17.54
CA LYS A 577 19.74 -17.43 16.34
C LYS A 577 18.41 -18.01 15.84
N ASP A 578 17.42 -18.17 16.72
CA ASP A 578 16.18 -18.90 16.38
C ASP A 578 15.16 -18.06 15.59
N ASP A 579 15.24 -16.73 15.65
CA ASP A 579 14.23 -15.82 15.06
C ASP A 579 14.26 -15.79 13.52
N MET A 580 15.41 -16.06 12.89
CA MET A 580 15.54 -15.95 11.43
C MET A 580 14.98 -17.17 10.66
N CYS A 581 14.81 -18.31 11.33
CA CYS A 581 14.44 -19.58 10.70
C CYS A 581 12.95 -19.69 10.33
N LEU A 582 12.09 -18.86 10.94
CA LEU A 582 10.62 -18.91 10.76
C LEU A 582 10.07 -17.85 9.79
N SER A 583 10.94 -17.04 9.18
CA SER A 583 10.54 -15.92 8.35
C SER A 583 10.04 -16.32 6.95
N ASP A 584 9.08 -15.54 6.42
CA ASP A 584 8.58 -15.68 5.04
C ASP A 584 9.26 -14.75 4.03
N PHE A 585 10.24 -13.95 4.48
CA PHE A 585 11.00 -13.02 3.65
C PHE A 585 11.86 -13.72 2.60
N ARG A 586 11.98 -13.08 1.44
CA ARG A 586 12.80 -13.50 0.29
C ARG A 586 13.66 -12.35 -0.20
N THR A 587 14.79 -12.71 -0.83
CA THR A 587 15.57 -11.73 -1.60
C THR A 587 14.67 -11.04 -2.62
N GLY A 588 14.69 -9.71 -2.61
CA GLY A 588 13.86 -8.85 -3.46
C GLY A 588 12.62 -8.29 -2.76
N ASP A 589 12.17 -8.87 -1.65
CA ASP A 589 10.97 -8.41 -0.96
C ASP A 589 11.10 -6.95 -0.54
N ALA A 590 10.04 -6.18 -0.74
CA ALA A 590 9.98 -4.78 -0.34
C ALA A 590 9.72 -4.71 1.17
N VAL A 591 10.52 -3.91 1.88
CA VAL A 591 10.49 -3.86 3.34
C VAL A 591 10.50 -2.44 3.88
N LEU A 592 9.92 -2.31 5.08
CA LEU A 592 10.00 -1.15 5.96
C LEU A 592 11.10 -1.41 6.99
N LEU A 593 12.13 -0.57 7.01
CA LEU A 593 13.16 -0.56 8.04
C LEU A 593 12.95 0.64 8.95
N TYR A 594 12.93 0.43 10.25
CA TYR A 594 12.81 1.51 11.22
C TYR A 594 13.48 1.19 12.55
N ARG A 595 13.90 2.24 13.25
CA ARG A 595 14.44 2.12 14.61
C ARG A 595 13.31 2.06 15.61
N HIS A 596 13.46 1.29 16.68
CA HIS A 596 12.57 1.34 17.83
C HIS A 596 13.35 1.51 19.13
N ASP A 597 13.05 2.58 19.86
CA ASP A 597 13.62 2.86 21.18
C ASP A 597 12.69 2.39 22.31
N LYS A 598 11.45 2.03 21.97
CA LYS A 598 10.44 1.47 22.88
C LYS A 598 10.68 -0.03 23.08
N GLU A 599 10.18 -0.57 24.19
CA GLU A 599 10.15 -2.01 24.44
C GLU A 599 9.54 -2.79 23.27
N LYS A 600 8.55 -2.21 22.57
CA LYS A 600 7.88 -2.82 21.42
C LYS A 600 7.97 -1.97 20.15
N PRO A 601 8.31 -2.57 19.00
CA PRO A 601 8.34 -1.93 17.68
C PRO A 601 6.93 -1.64 17.14
N ASP A 602 6.73 -0.43 16.61
CA ASP A 602 5.44 0.02 16.06
C ASP A 602 5.64 1.04 14.93
N VAL A 603 5.30 0.67 13.70
CA VAL A 603 5.50 1.46 12.46
C VAL A 603 4.87 2.87 12.49
N ARG A 604 3.93 3.15 13.39
CA ARG A 604 3.16 4.41 13.39
C ARG A 604 3.87 5.59 14.06
N HIS A 605 4.87 5.32 14.90
CA HIS A 605 5.43 6.31 15.83
C HIS A 605 6.87 6.74 15.51
N GLN A 606 7.37 6.40 14.31
CA GLN A 606 8.65 6.90 13.81
C GLN A 606 8.63 7.01 12.29
N PHE A 607 9.68 7.62 11.72
CA PHE A 607 9.90 7.58 10.28
C PHE A 607 10.33 6.17 9.84
N LEU A 608 9.97 5.83 8.60
CA LEU A 608 10.23 4.54 7.98
C LEU A 608 11.16 4.73 6.78
N MET A 609 12.16 3.87 6.67
CA MET A 609 13.03 3.78 5.50
C MET A 609 12.57 2.61 4.64
N ARG A 610 12.21 2.88 3.38
CA ARG A 610 11.79 1.82 2.45
C ARG A 610 12.99 1.24 1.72
N GLY A 611 12.99 -0.07 1.53
CA GLY A 611 14.05 -0.78 0.84
C GLY A 611 13.61 -2.13 0.30
N ASN A 612 14.59 -2.91 -0.11
CA ASN A 612 14.43 -4.30 -0.51
C ASN A 612 15.46 -5.17 0.19
N ILE A 613 15.10 -6.41 0.53
CA ILE A 613 16.09 -7.38 1.02
C ILE A 613 17.01 -7.74 -0.15
N SER A 614 18.30 -7.45 -0.04
CA SER A 614 19.30 -7.81 -1.05
C SER A 614 19.98 -9.15 -0.75
N GLU A 615 20.05 -9.54 0.52
CA GLU A 615 20.67 -10.79 0.95
C GLU A 615 20.03 -11.27 2.26
N LEU A 616 19.80 -12.58 2.36
CA LEU A 616 19.46 -13.28 3.60
C LEU A 616 20.71 -14.00 4.11
N LYS A 617 21.08 -13.78 5.36
CA LYS A 617 22.23 -14.41 6.03
C LYS A 617 21.72 -15.37 7.11
N GLU A 618 22.61 -16.23 7.62
CA GLU A 618 22.27 -17.18 8.68
C GLU A 618 21.73 -16.49 9.95
N ASN A 619 22.33 -15.36 10.36
CA ASN A 619 21.96 -14.61 11.57
C ASN A 619 21.58 -13.16 11.28
N GLY A 620 21.06 -12.86 10.07
CA GLY A 620 20.78 -11.49 9.70
C GLY A 620 20.32 -11.29 8.26
N ILE A 621 20.20 -10.03 7.87
CA ILE A 621 19.75 -9.63 6.54
C ILE A 621 20.55 -8.43 6.05
N VAL A 622 20.59 -8.23 4.75
CA VAL A 622 21.07 -6.99 4.14
C VAL A 622 19.91 -6.31 3.45
N VAL A 623 19.62 -5.07 3.86
CA VAL A 623 18.59 -4.24 3.25
C VAL A 623 19.27 -3.22 2.33
N LYS A 624 18.87 -3.21 1.06
CA LYS A 624 19.17 -2.13 0.12
C LYS A 624 18.10 -1.05 0.25
N LEU A 625 18.50 0.13 0.71
CA LEU A 625 17.61 1.29 0.75
C LEU A 625 17.20 1.70 -0.67
N ARG A 626 15.94 2.12 -0.83
CA ARG A 626 15.45 2.68 -2.09
C ARG A 626 16.06 4.06 -2.35
N HIS A 627 16.25 4.84 -1.28
CA HIS A 627 16.84 6.17 -1.32
C HIS A 627 18.07 6.20 -0.41
N PRO A 628 19.28 6.28 -0.98
CA PRO A 628 20.51 6.34 -0.20
C PRO A 628 20.55 7.52 0.76
N GLN A 629 21.19 7.32 1.91
CA GLN A 629 21.31 8.34 2.96
C GLN A 629 22.79 8.64 3.20
N CYS A 630 23.23 9.90 3.16
CA CYS A 630 24.64 10.19 3.48
C CYS A 630 24.93 10.40 4.96
N ASN A 631 23.90 10.76 5.72
CA ASN A 631 24.06 11.01 7.13
C ASN A 631 24.05 9.70 7.93
N LYS A 632 25.23 9.20 8.29
CA LYS A 632 25.36 7.98 9.11
C LYS A 632 24.76 8.12 10.51
N SER A 633 24.62 9.34 11.03
CA SER A 633 24.10 9.56 12.39
C SER A 633 22.62 9.20 12.55
N ILE A 634 21.86 9.12 11.44
CA ILE A 634 20.45 8.69 11.47
C ILE A 634 20.31 7.23 11.92
N PHE A 635 21.36 6.43 11.74
CA PHE A 635 21.38 5.02 12.12
C PHE A 635 21.75 4.79 13.61
N GLY A 636 21.89 5.86 14.39
CA GLY A 636 22.04 5.79 15.83
C GLY A 636 23.38 5.18 16.31
N SER A 637 23.43 4.83 17.59
CA SER A 637 24.55 4.13 18.21
C SER A 637 24.47 2.62 17.94
N LYS A 638 25.53 1.88 18.28
CA LYS A 638 25.57 0.41 18.16
C LYS A 638 24.47 -0.32 18.96
N ASP A 639 23.88 0.35 19.95
CA ASP A 639 22.83 -0.20 20.81
C ASP A 639 21.42 0.04 20.24
N ALA A 640 21.30 0.79 19.13
CA ALA A 640 20.03 1.02 18.46
C ALA A 640 19.44 -0.31 17.94
N ARG A 641 18.16 -0.52 18.21
CA ARG A 641 17.40 -1.67 17.74
C ARG A 641 16.56 -1.33 16.55
N TYR A 642 16.50 -2.26 15.61
CA TYR A 642 15.78 -2.13 14.36
C TYR A 642 14.77 -3.24 14.20
N ALA A 643 13.69 -2.89 13.52
CA ALA A 643 12.70 -3.82 13.03
C ALA A 643 12.61 -3.72 11.50
N VAL A 644 12.33 -4.87 10.89
CA VAL A 644 12.07 -5.01 9.45
C VAL A 644 10.75 -5.74 9.27
N GLU A 645 9.83 -5.12 8.55
CA GLU A 645 8.51 -5.67 8.22
C GLU A 645 8.22 -5.52 6.72
N HIS A 646 7.27 -6.28 6.19
CA HIS A 646 6.86 -6.17 4.78
C HIS A 646 6.27 -4.81 4.43
N ASP A 647 6.62 -4.29 3.24
CA ASP A 647 6.04 -3.07 2.67
C ASP A 647 4.96 -3.40 1.62
N LEU A 648 3.88 -2.61 1.60
CA LEU A 648 2.86 -2.68 0.54
C LEU A 648 3.22 -1.72 -0.60
N VAL A 649 3.63 -2.27 -1.75
CA VAL A 649 3.94 -1.47 -2.95
C VAL A 649 2.67 -1.20 -3.77
N GLU A 650 1.91 -0.17 -3.42
CA GLU A 650 0.62 0.14 -4.06
C GLU A 650 0.71 0.56 -5.54
N SER A 651 1.87 1.07 -5.98
CA SER A 651 2.06 1.59 -7.33
C SER A 651 1.89 0.53 -8.42
N SER A 652 2.21 -0.73 -8.13
CA SER A 652 2.03 -1.86 -9.06
C SER A 652 0.55 -2.19 -9.22
N ALA A 653 -0.20 -2.27 -8.12
CA ALA A 653 -1.63 -2.56 -8.13
C ALA A 653 -2.44 -1.46 -8.82
N ASN A 654 -2.08 -0.19 -8.60
CA ASN A 654 -2.79 0.93 -9.22
C ASN A 654 -2.64 0.97 -10.75
N ARG A 655 -1.52 0.48 -11.31
CA ARG A 655 -1.34 0.41 -12.77
C ARG A 655 -2.33 -0.52 -13.46
N LEU A 656 -2.82 -1.56 -12.79
CA LEU A 656 -3.78 -2.51 -13.35
C LEU A 656 -5.09 -1.82 -13.76
N PHE A 657 -5.54 -0.80 -13.02
CA PHE A 657 -6.71 0.00 -13.41
C PHE A 657 -6.48 0.77 -14.71
N SER A 658 -5.30 1.38 -14.87
CA SER A 658 -4.94 2.05 -16.12
C SER A 658 -4.86 1.06 -17.30
N PHE A 659 -4.41 -0.18 -17.09
CA PHE A 659 -4.38 -1.21 -18.12
C PHE A 659 -5.78 -1.70 -18.52
N LEU A 660 -6.70 -1.82 -17.56
CA LEU A 660 -8.11 -2.07 -17.87
C LEU A 660 -8.71 -0.94 -18.71
N TYR A 661 -8.36 0.31 -18.40
CA TYR A 661 -8.81 1.45 -19.19
C TYR A 661 -8.18 1.49 -20.59
N MET A 662 -6.88 1.15 -20.71
CA MET A 662 -6.21 0.97 -21.99
C MET A 662 -6.87 -0.12 -22.83
N PHE A 663 -7.28 -1.23 -22.22
CA PHE A 663 -8.04 -2.26 -22.91
C PHE A 663 -9.39 -1.73 -23.38
N LEU A 664 -10.13 -1.03 -22.52
CA LEU A 664 -11.44 -0.43 -22.83
C LEU A 664 -11.37 0.60 -23.98
N THR A 665 -10.26 1.31 -24.11
CA THR A 665 -10.04 2.35 -25.14
C THR A 665 -9.12 1.91 -26.28
N GLY A 666 -8.71 0.64 -26.29
CA GLY A 666 -7.81 0.06 -27.27
C GLY A 666 -8.44 -0.15 -28.65
N SER A 667 -7.71 -0.84 -29.54
CA SER A 667 -8.21 -1.14 -30.87
C SER A 667 -9.39 -2.10 -30.83
N GLU A 668 -10.39 -1.85 -31.67
CA GLU A 668 -11.59 -2.67 -31.72
C GLU A 668 -11.28 -4.12 -32.08
N ASP A 669 -10.33 -4.32 -33.00
CA ASP A 669 -9.88 -5.63 -33.43
C ASP A 669 -9.31 -6.48 -32.28
N ARG A 670 -8.45 -5.90 -31.44
CA ARG A 670 -7.87 -6.59 -30.27
C ARG A 670 -8.91 -6.87 -29.20
N GLN A 671 -9.83 -5.93 -28.98
CA GLN A 671 -10.94 -6.10 -28.05
C GLN A 671 -11.84 -7.26 -28.48
N ASP A 672 -12.22 -7.30 -29.76
CA ASP A 672 -13.09 -8.35 -30.28
C ASP A 672 -12.40 -9.71 -30.32
N LEU A 673 -11.08 -9.78 -30.56
CA LEU A 673 -10.29 -11.00 -30.43
C LEU A 673 -10.30 -11.52 -28.98
N LEU A 674 -9.94 -10.68 -28.00
CA LEU A 674 -9.81 -11.08 -26.59
C LEU A 674 -11.16 -11.38 -25.92
N LEU A 675 -12.24 -10.75 -26.38
CA LEU A 675 -13.61 -11.03 -25.93
C LEU A 675 -14.30 -12.14 -26.73
N ASN A 676 -13.57 -12.87 -27.57
CA ASN A 676 -14.08 -13.97 -28.39
C ASN A 676 -15.26 -13.56 -29.30
N ARG A 677 -15.24 -12.32 -29.77
CA ARG A 677 -16.17 -11.76 -30.78
C ARG A 677 -15.62 -11.90 -32.20
N ARG A 678 -14.30 -12.04 -32.32
CA ARG A 678 -13.58 -12.39 -33.55
C ARG A 678 -12.76 -13.67 -33.31
N ARG A 679 -12.73 -14.58 -34.30
CA ARG A 679 -11.84 -15.74 -34.27
C ARG A 679 -10.39 -15.32 -34.60
N PRO A 680 -9.37 -15.95 -33.98
CA PRO A 680 -7.97 -15.78 -34.38
C PRO A 680 -7.77 -16.10 -35.87
N TYR A 681 -6.96 -15.30 -36.54
CA TYR A 681 -6.62 -15.44 -37.95
C TYR A 681 -5.47 -16.43 -38.15
N HIS A 682 -5.63 -17.28 -39.16
CA HIS A 682 -4.65 -18.27 -39.58
C HIS A 682 -4.36 -18.10 -41.07
N THR A 683 -3.08 -18.08 -41.46
CA THR A 683 -2.65 -18.07 -42.86
C THR A 683 -2.37 -19.47 -43.39
N GLU A 684 -2.18 -19.59 -44.70
CA GLU A 684 -1.59 -20.80 -45.27
C GLU A 684 -0.21 -21.09 -44.65
N GLU A 685 0.15 -22.37 -44.61
CA GLU A 685 1.38 -22.84 -43.99
C GLU A 685 2.60 -22.15 -44.62
N LYS A 686 3.35 -21.42 -43.79
CA LYS A 686 4.62 -20.83 -44.22
C LYS A 686 5.70 -21.90 -44.24
N ALA A 687 6.55 -21.88 -45.26
CA ALA A 687 7.76 -22.69 -45.27
C ALA A 687 8.66 -22.27 -44.10
N LEU A 688 9.16 -23.25 -43.35
CA LEU A 688 10.15 -23.02 -42.30
C LEU A 688 11.50 -22.69 -42.93
N LYS A 689 12.23 -21.74 -42.34
CA LYS A 689 13.63 -21.45 -42.71
C LYS A 689 14.61 -22.40 -42.00
N GLY A 690 14.26 -22.86 -40.81
CA GLY A 690 15.05 -23.86 -40.06
C GLY A 690 14.49 -25.29 -40.12
N ASN A 691 15.19 -26.22 -39.46
CA ASN A 691 14.75 -27.61 -39.28
C ASN A 691 14.86 -28.02 -37.81
N TYR A 692 13.72 -28.30 -37.19
CA TYR A 692 13.54 -28.56 -35.76
C TYR A 692 13.10 -30.00 -35.46
N GLY A 693 13.29 -30.91 -36.42
CA GLY A 693 12.96 -32.33 -36.29
C GLY A 693 11.49 -32.59 -35.92
N ALA A 694 11.26 -33.29 -34.81
CA ALA A 694 9.92 -33.66 -34.34
C ALA A 694 9.03 -32.47 -33.96
N LEU A 695 9.59 -31.25 -33.83
CA LEU A 695 8.85 -30.04 -33.51
C LEU A 695 8.48 -29.21 -34.75
N ASN A 696 8.90 -29.60 -35.96
CA ASN A 696 8.61 -28.87 -37.19
C ASN A 696 7.11 -28.57 -37.37
N ASP A 697 6.24 -29.54 -37.12
CA ASP A 697 4.79 -29.34 -37.27
C ASP A 697 4.22 -28.34 -36.25
N LEU A 698 4.83 -28.25 -35.05
CA LEU A 698 4.45 -27.27 -34.05
C LEU A 698 4.86 -25.86 -34.50
N ILE A 699 6.11 -25.70 -34.95
CA ILE A 699 6.61 -24.40 -35.43
C ILE A 699 5.84 -23.95 -36.68
N LYS A 700 5.47 -24.86 -37.59
CA LYS A 700 4.61 -24.53 -38.74
C LYS A 700 3.25 -23.99 -38.31
N LYS A 701 2.62 -24.61 -37.31
CA LYS A 701 1.32 -24.15 -36.78
C LYS A 701 1.43 -22.79 -36.10
N GLU A 702 2.51 -22.56 -35.36
CA GLU A 702 2.81 -21.26 -34.76
C GLU A 702 2.96 -20.19 -35.85
N ARG A 703 3.80 -20.42 -36.85
CA ARG A 703 4.08 -19.47 -37.96
C ARG A 703 2.87 -19.14 -38.82
N SER A 704 1.90 -20.05 -38.83
CA SER A 704 0.63 -19.90 -39.54
C SER A 704 -0.40 -19.12 -38.70
N SER A 705 -0.17 -18.95 -37.40
CA SER A 705 -1.02 -18.18 -36.50
C SER A 705 -0.58 -16.71 -36.48
N ARG A 706 -1.49 -15.76 -36.72
CA ARG A 706 -1.16 -14.32 -36.69
C ARG A 706 -1.52 -13.59 -35.41
N ASP A 707 -2.53 -14.08 -34.71
CA ASP A 707 -3.09 -13.40 -33.54
C ASP A 707 -2.61 -14.03 -32.23
N LEU A 708 -2.83 -15.33 -32.05
CA LEU A 708 -2.56 -16.05 -30.81
C LEU A 708 -2.17 -17.50 -31.14
N PHE A 709 -1.17 -18.01 -30.43
CA PHE A 709 -0.79 -19.41 -30.46
C PHE A 709 -0.54 -19.91 -29.03
N PHE A 710 -1.14 -21.04 -28.66
CA PHE A 710 -1.03 -21.61 -27.32
C PHE A 710 -0.25 -22.91 -27.35
N VAL A 711 0.89 -22.94 -26.67
CA VAL A 711 1.67 -24.16 -26.45
C VAL A 711 1.33 -24.73 -25.08
N ILE A 712 0.76 -25.94 -25.05
CA ILE A 712 0.42 -26.64 -23.82
C ILE A 712 1.45 -27.75 -23.60
N GLY A 713 2.27 -27.59 -22.56
CA GLY A 713 3.27 -28.59 -22.17
C GLY A 713 2.95 -29.20 -20.81
N PRO A 714 2.77 -30.53 -20.72
CA PRO A 714 2.71 -31.22 -19.45
C PRO A 714 4.02 -31.00 -18.65
N PRO A 715 3.95 -30.95 -17.31
CA PRO A 715 5.13 -30.79 -16.44
C PRO A 715 6.22 -31.82 -16.74
N GLY A 716 7.49 -31.39 -16.69
CA GLY A 716 8.65 -32.28 -16.81
C GLY A 716 8.98 -32.79 -18.22
N SER A 717 8.18 -32.45 -19.25
CA SER A 717 8.40 -32.97 -20.61
C SER A 717 9.59 -32.32 -21.34
N GLY A 718 10.08 -31.15 -20.90
CA GLY A 718 11.12 -30.36 -21.57
C GLY A 718 10.74 -29.86 -22.98
N LYS A 719 9.60 -30.29 -23.51
CA LYS A 719 9.13 -29.99 -24.87
C LYS A 719 8.80 -28.52 -25.05
N THR A 720 8.22 -27.87 -24.04
CA THR A 720 7.88 -26.44 -24.11
C THR A 720 9.11 -25.55 -24.17
N SER A 721 10.15 -25.85 -23.38
CA SER A 721 11.41 -25.08 -23.42
C SER A 721 12.11 -25.23 -24.77
N ARG A 722 12.15 -26.45 -25.33
CA ARG A 722 12.67 -26.69 -26.69
C ARG A 722 11.82 -26.02 -27.77
N ALA A 723 10.49 -26.09 -27.64
CA ALA A 723 9.57 -25.42 -28.56
C ALA A 723 9.77 -23.90 -28.53
N LEU A 724 9.90 -23.30 -27.34
CA LEU A 724 10.19 -21.87 -27.19
C LEU A 724 11.50 -21.51 -27.90
N ARG A 725 12.58 -22.25 -27.64
CA ARG A 725 13.86 -22.04 -28.33
C ARG A 725 13.70 -22.04 -29.85
N HIS A 726 13.07 -23.07 -30.40
CA HIS A 726 12.89 -23.18 -31.85
C HIS A 726 11.93 -22.15 -32.44
N MET A 727 10.90 -21.72 -31.71
CA MET A 727 10.04 -20.60 -32.12
C MET A 727 10.85 -19.31 -32.22
N VAL A 728 11.70 -19.03 -31.22
CA VAL A 728 12.60 -17.88 -31.23
C VAL A 728 13.59 -17.96 -32.40
N GLU A 729 14.25 -19.10 -32.58
CA GLU A 729 15.21 -19.29 -33.67
C GLU A 729 14.54 -19.13 -35.05
N GLU A 730 13.34 -19.67 -35.26
CA GLU A 730 12.59 -19.48 -36.51
C GLU A 730 12.21 -18.01 -36.70
N GLU A 731 11.73 -17.33 -35.67
CA GLU A 731 11.33 -15.93 -35.77
C GLU A 731 12.51 -15.01 -36.09
N LEU A 732 13.69 -15.28 -35.51
CA LEU A 732 14.93 -14.55 -35.78
C LEU A 732 15.49 -14.79 -37.19
N ARG A 733 15.22 -15.95 -37.80
CA ARG A 733 15.61 -16.22 -39.21
C ARG A 733 14.74 -15.45 -40.20
N ASN A 734 13.60 -14.93 -39.76
CA ASN A 734 12.72 -14.10 -40.57
C ASN A 734 13.11 -12.61 -40.40
N ASP A 735 12.64 -11.73 -41.30
CA ASP A 735 12.89 -10.26 -41.21
C ASP A 735 12.09 -9.63 -40.05
N THR A 736 12.12 -10.26 -38.88
CA THR A 736 11.49 -9.80 -37.66
C THR A 736 12.36 -8.71 -37.07
N GLN A 737 11.80 -7.51 -36.91
CA GLN A 737 12.60 -6.39 -36.41
C GLN A 737 12.87 -6.48 -34.91
N HIS A 738 11.89 -6.94 -34.10
CA HIS A 738 12.03 -6.99 -32.63
C HIS A 738 11.17 -8.10 -32.01
N LEU A 739 11.72 -8.82 -31.02
CA LEU A 739 11.01 -9.83 -30.24
C LEU A 739 10.95 -9.43 -28.76
N LEU A 740 9.75 -9.44 -28.17
CA LEU A 740 9.55 -9.23 -26.73
C LEU A 740 9.13 -10.55 -26.09
N ILE A 741 9.97 -11.08 -25.21
CA ILE A 741 9.68 -12.30 -24.44
C ILE A 741 9.42 -11.89 -22.99
N MET A 742 8.29 -12.32 -22.43
CA MET A 742 7.88 -11.98 -21.07
C MET A 742 7.55 -13.25 -20.29
N ALA A 743 7.84 -13.23 -18.99
CA ALA A 743 7.42 -14.27 -18.06
C ALA A 743 6.91 -13.63 -16.77
N TYR A 744 6.14 -14.39 -15.99
CA TYR A 744 5.56 -13.87 -14.74
C TYR A 744 6.59 -13.74 -13.61
N THR A 745 7.62 -14.61 -13.57
CA THR A 745 8.62 -14.64 -12.48
C THR A 745 10.03 -14.36 -13.01
N ASN A 746 10.88 -13.77 -12.17
CA ASN A 746 12.29 -13.54 -12.52
C ASN A 746 13.03 -14.85 -12.82
N GLN A 747 12.72 -15.93 -12.10
CA GLN A 747 13.28 -17.25 -12.38
C GLN A 747 12.93 -17.75 -13.79
N ALA A 748 11.68 -17.58 -14.23
CA ALA A 748 11.32 -17.97 -15.60
C ALA A 748 12.01 -17.08 -16.65
N VAL A 749 12.23 -15.80 -16.33
CA VAL A 749 13.04 -14.90 -17.18
C VAL A 749 14.52 -15.32 -17.19
N ASP A 750 15.08 -15.77 -16.07
CA ASP A 750 16.44 -16.32 -15.96
C ASP A 750 16.60 -17.58 -16.83
N GLU A 751 15.60 -18.47 -16.85
CA GLU A 751 15.59 -19.65 -17.72
C GLU A 751 15.53 -19.27 -19.21
N ILE A 752 14.77 -18.24 -19.57
CA ILE A 752 14.73 -17.69 -20.92
C ILE A 752 16.07 -17.05 -21.28
N CYS A 753 16.71 -16.32 -20.38
CA CYS A 753 18.05 -15.76 -20.60
C CYS A 753 19.06 -16.87 -20.91
N GLY A 754 19.09 -17.95 -20.13
CA GLY A 754 19.97 -19.09 -20.40
C GLY A 754 19.62 -19.86 -21.68
N MET A 755 18.39 -19.76 -22.19
CA MET A 755 18.04 -20.23 -23.53
C MET A 755 18.61 -19.30 -24.60
N LEU A 756 18.50 -17.98 -24.45
CA LEU A 756 19.02 -16.98 -25.38
C LEU A 756 20.55 -16.99 -25.44
N ASP A 757 21.25 -17.11 -24.30
CA ASP A 757 22.71 -17.26 -24.26
C ASP A 757 23.18 -18.47 -25.08
N ARG A 758 22.47 -19.60 -24.98
CA ARG A 758 22.77 -20.78 -25.82
C ARG A 758 22.53 -20.53 -27.31
N ILE A 759 21.54 -19.70 -27.68
CA ILE A 759 21.37 -19.32 -29.10
C ILE A 759 22.53 -18.43 -29.54
N CYS A 760 22.98 -17.49 -28.71
CA CYS A 760 24.16 -16.67 -29.00
C CYS A 760 25.44 -17.51 -29.15
N GLU A 761 25.58 -18.59 -28.38
CA GLU A 761 26.71 -19.52 -28.46
C GLU A 761 26.62 -20.47 -29.66
N ASP A 762 25.46 -21.12 -29.84
CA ASP A 762 25.24 -22.15 -30.87
C ASP A 762 25.10 -21.53 -32.28
N GLU A 763 24.50 -20.33 -32.37
CA GLU A 763 24.15 -19.65 -33.63
C GLU A 763 24.39 -18.12 -33.56
N PRO A 764 25.65 -17.66 -33.48
CA PRO A 764 25.98 -16.24 -33.30
C PRO A 764 25.52 -15.33 -34.46
N ASP A 765 25.39 -15.89 -35.67
CA ASP A 765 24.85 -15.19 -36.85
C ASP A 765 23.35 -14.91 -36.72
N LEU A 766 22.64 -15.67 -35.86
CA LEU A 766 21.19 -15.55 -35.66
C LEU A 766 20.83 -14.57 -34.54
N LEU A 767 21.59 -14.60 -33.44
CA LEU A 767 21.40 -13.70 -32.30
C LEU A 767 22.74 -13.31 -31.71
N THR A 768 23.13 -12.05 -31.88
CA THR A 768 24.39 -11.54 -31.31
C THR A 768 24.25 -11.08 -29.87
N ASP A 769 23.12 -10.46 -29.50
CA ASP A 769 22.90 -9.93 -28.15
C ASP A 769 21.40 -9.79 -27.84
N TYR A 770 21.07 -9.60 -26.57
CA TYR A 770 19.71 -9.32 -26.10
C TYR A 770 19.73 -8.44 -24.83
N LEU A 771 18.62 -7.74 -24.60
CA LEU A 771 18.44 -6.88 -23.43
C LEU A 771 17.45 -7.48 -22.43
N ARG A 772 17.79 -7.41 -21.15
CA ARG A 772 16.91 -7.72 -20.03
C ARG A 772 16.42 -6.45 -19.36
N ILE A 773 15.11 -6.38 -19.14
CA ILE A 773 14.44 -5.27 -18.45
C ILE A 773 13.86 -5.78 -17.13
N GLY A 774 14.13 -5.07 -16.03
CA GLY A 774 13.63 -5.41 -14.70
C GLY A 774 14.62 -5.01 -13.60
N SER A 775 14.47 -5.61 -12.42
CA SER A 775 15.38 -5.39 -11.28
C SER A 775 16.47 -6.45 -11.21
N MET A 776 17.72 -6.03 -11.02
CA MET A 776 18.87 -6.92 -10.80
C MET A 776 18.82 -7.65 -9.45
N LEU A 777 18.10 -7.12 -8.46
CA LEU A 777 18.09 -7.63 -7.08
C LEU A 777 17.70 -9.11 -6.96
N THR A 778 16.74 -9.54 -7.78
CA THR A 778 16.16 -10.89 -7.75
C THR A 778 16.65 -11.77 -8.89
N ALA A 779 17.47 -11.24 -9.78
CA ALA A 779 17.94 -11.92 -10.97
C ALA A 779 19.24 -12.66 -10.69
N ASP A 780 19.42 -13.81 -11.35
CA ASP A 780 20.69 -14.53 -11.30
C ASP A 780 21.85 -13.62 -11.74
N LYS A 781 22.92 -13.59 -10.95
CA LYS A 781 24.12 -12.75 -11.15
C LYS A 781 24.74 -12.94 -12.53
N ARG A 782 24.62 -14.14 -13.10
CA ARG A 782 25.13 -14.46 -14.46
C ARG A 782 24.56 -13.55 -15.54
N TYR A 783 23.35 -13.04 -15.35
CA TYR A 783 22.68 -12.19 -16.34
C TYR A 783 22.73 -10.69 -16.03
N HIS A 784 23.44 -10.26 -14.98
CA HIS A 784 23.51 -8.84 -14.60
C HIS A 784 24.03 -7.95 -15.73
N GLN A 785 25.00 -8.44 -16.52
CA GLN A 785 25.53 -7.73 -17.69
C GLN A 785 24.51 -7.56 -18.84
N ARG A 786 23.39 -8.28 -18.82
CA ARG A 786 22.31 -8.16 -19.82
C ARG A 786 21.29 -7.09 -19.46
N PHE A 787 21.34 -6.53 -18.25
CA PHE A 787 20.37 -5.51 -17.82
C PHE A 787 20.60 -4.18 -18.53
N LEU A 788 19.49 -3.53 -18.86
CA LEU A 788 19.50 -2.22 -19.51
C LEU A 788 20.27 -1.17 -18.68
N ASP A 789 19.99 -1.08 -17.38
CA ASP A 789 20.62 -0.08 -16.50
C ASP A 789 22.15 -0.27 -16.46
N GLU A 790 22.61 -1.52 -16.38
CA GLU A 790 24.04 -1.86 -16.40
C GLU A 790 24.70 -1.48 -17.74
N ARG A 791 24.04 -1.80 -18.86
CA ARG A 791 24.52 -1.40 -20.20
C ARG A 791 24.58 0.12 -20.37
N CYS A 792 23.71 0.86 -19.68
CA CYS A 792 23.67 2.32 -19.75
C CYS A 792 24.74 3.01 -18.89
N THR A 793 25.39 2.31 -17.96
CA THR A 793 26.43 2.92 -17.08
C THR A 793 27.63 3.47 -17.86
N HIS A 794 27.95 2.87 -19.02
CA HIS A 794 29.07 3.28 -19.86
C HIS A 794 28.68 4.22 -21.01
N ILE A 795 27.37 4.42 -21.20
CA ILE A 795 26.80 5.20 -22.30
C ILE A 795 26.79 6.68 -21.91
N ARG A 796 27.23 7.55 -22.83
CA ARG A 796 27.33 9.00 -22.58
C ARG A 796 26.21 9.80 -23.21
N ASN A 797 25.42 9.18 -24.11
CA ASN A 797 24.30 9.84 -24.76
C ASN A 797 23.14 8.87 -25.05
N ALA A 798 21.91 9.37 -25.10
CA ALA A 798 20.74 8.53 -25.37
C ALA A 798 20.66 7.98 -26.81
N ALA A 799 21.48 8.50 -27.75
CA ALA A 799 21.53 8.01 -29.11
C ALA A 799 22.38 6.73 -29.24
N GLU A 800 23.37 6.52 -28.36
CA GLU A 800 24.14 5.28 -28.23
C GLU A 800 23.28 4.12 -27.70
N LEU A 801 22.14 4.42 -27.08
CA LEU A 801 21.18 3.44 -26.58
C LEU A 801 20.12 3.02 -27.62
N ARG A 802 19.86 3.88 -28.62
CA ARG A 802 18.86 3.66 -29.67
C ARG A 802 19.49 2.96 -30.86
#